data_AF-A0A7G3GDB1-F1
#
_entry.id   AF-A0A7G3GDB1-F1
#
_cell.length_a   1.000
_cell.length_b   1.000
_cell.length_c   1.000
_cell.angle_alpha   90.00
_cell.angle_beta   90.00
_cell.angle_gamma   90.00
#
_symmetry.space_group_name_H-M   'P 1'
#
loop_
_entity.id
_entity.type
_entity.pdbx_description
1 polymer ?
#
loop_
_entity_poly.entity_id
_entity_poly.type
_entity_poly.pdbx_seq_one_letter_code
_entity_poly.pdbx_strand_id
1 'polypeptide(L)'
;MKLEEGTPYPLGATFDGDGVNFALFSEYATRVELCLFDASGVNEAARFELTECSNSIWHGYLPDAPAGLVYGYRVHGPYAPQQGHRFNPNKVLLDPYARAIVGEFTNDPRSFGYQEDQPALLDPIDNAAIALKGKVVAELYDWGSEKAPRIPWVETVVYEAHVRGMTMLHPDVPEDIRGSYAGLAHPAVLAHLKKIGITAIELLPVHFFIDESHLLRQGLSNYWGYNSLGFFAPETHYWSGREGTTPLSEFRDMVKALHAVGIEVLLDVVFNHTAESSDMGPTLSWRGIDNANYYVLRTGQLDQYENWTGCGNVLNLSHPRVLQMVMDSLRYWVSQCHVDGFRFDLAPILGRVDHHFSPQAPFFIAIQQDPLLSGVKLIAEPWDIGNGGYQLGHFPNGWVEWSDQFRDVMRKFWLHDGVHRALFAQRFAASSDSFHRQGRRPVSVVNFICAHDGFNLRDMVSYNHKHNQANKEHNRDGHNHNLSWNCGEEGPSKDAGVNILRLRSLKAMLATVLLAQGTPMFLAGDELGHTQQGNNNAYCQDNEINWLNWEKAEPGLAEYVGELIAIRKSCAVLISGRWWTGIHDEWGRADVEWLNPSGAPLHSHDWQDAGGRAMMIQLDGRLLIMINASAHQVHFRLPAGMWCLRLASTGDAESAINPHDCRVAARSVTILESS
;
A
#
# COMPACT_ATOMS: atom_id res chain seq x y z
N MET A 1 31.54 17.48 -26.82
CA MET A 1 30.09 17.21 -26.88
C MET A 1 29.39 18.51 -27.25
N LYS A 2 28.49 18.47 -28.24
CA LYS A 2 27.64 19.60 -28.63
C LYS A 2 26.20 19.15 -28.42
N LEU A 3 25.38 19.98 -27.79
CA LEU A 3 23.96 19.71 -27.63
C LEU A 3 23.23 20.05 -28.93
N GLU A 4 22.38 19.15 -29.39
CA GLU A 4 21.47 19.31 -30.52
C GLU A 4 20.04 19.57 -30.04
N GLU A 5 19.12 19.88 -30.95
CA GLU A 5 17.76 20.32 -30.61
C GLU A 5 16.96 19.26 -29.82
N GLY A 6 17.08 17.98 -30.17
CA GLY A 6 16.31 16.90 -29.56
C GLY A 6 14.80 17.04 -29.73
N THR A 7 14.02 16.39 -28.86
CA THR A 7 12.56 16.36 -28.92
C THR A 7 11.92 16.61 -27.54
N PRO A 8 10.73 17.24 -27.49
CA PRO A 8 10.01 17.50 -26.24
C PRO A 8 9.32 16.26 -25.65
N TYR A 9 9.44 15.10 -26.29
CA TYR A 9 8.84 13.84 -25.84
C TYR A 9 9.70 12.64 -26.29
N PRO A 10 9.80 11.57 -25.49
CA PRO A 10 9.28 11.42 -24.12
C PRO A 10 9.94 12.38 -23.11
N LEU A 11 9.25 12.65 -22.00
CA LEU A 11 9.80 13.41 -20.87
C LEU A 11 10.85 12.59 -20.11
N GLY A 12 11.81 13.27 -19.50
CA GLY A 12 12.97 12.68 -18.84
C GLY A 12 14.18 12.52 -19.77
N ALA A 13 15.14 11.68 -19.36
CA ALA A 13 16.28 11.30 -20.18
C ALA A 13 16.05 9.92 -20.83
N THR A 14 16.00 9.84 -22.16
CA THR A 14 15.88 8.55 -22.86
C THR A 14 17.06 8.30 -23.80
N PHE A 15 17.65 7.12 -23.63
CA PHE A 15 18.74 6.62 -24.46
C PHE A 15 18.15 5.85 -25.64
N ASP A 16 18.55 6.21 -26.86
CA ASP A 16 18.05 5.60 -28.11
C ASP A 16 19.06 4.67 -28.80
N GLY A 17 20.27 4.56 -28.26
CA GLY A 17 21.38 3.79 -28.83
C GLY A 17 22.49 4.66 -29.42
N ASP A 18 22.14 5.84 -29.96
CA ASP A 18 23.06 6.78 -30.61
C ASP A 18 23.34 8.01 -29.73
N GLY A 19 22.54 8.23 -28.68
CA GLY A 19 22.70 9.34 -27.74
C GLY A 19 21.57 9.38 -26.71
N VAL A 20 21.44 10.53 -26.05
CA VAL A 20 20.40 10.74 -25.01
C VAL A 20 19.59 11.99 -25.32
N ASN A 21 18.27 11.82 -25.42
CA ASN A 21 17.32 12.93 -25.45
C ASN A 21 16.91 13.30 -24.03
N PHE A 22 17.03 14.58 -23.68
CA PHE A 22 16.59 15.15 -22.41
C PHE A 22 15.39 16.06 -22.65
N ALA A 23 14.32 15.89 -21.86
CA ALA A 23 13.13 16.73 -21.91
C ALA A 23 12.58 17.00 -20.51
N LEU A 24 12.44 18.28 -20.14
CA LEU A 24 12.02 18.73 -18.81
C LEU A 24 10.87 19.73 -18.91
N PHE A 25 9.75 19.43 -18.27
CA PHE A 25 8.66 20.41 -18.13
C PHE A 25 9.02 21.49 -17.10
N SER A 26 8.95 22.74 -17.53
CA SER A 26 8.89 23.93 -16.65
C SER A 26 8.34 25.11 -17.45
N GLU A 27 7.21 25.66 -17.01
CA GLU A 27 6.54 26.77 -17.67
C GLU A 27 7.10 28.12 -17.25
N TYR A 28 7.46 28.27 -15.98
CA TYR A 28 7.97 29.52 -15.43
C TYR A 28 9.50 29.64 -15.41
N ALA A 29 10.22 28.60 -15.87
CA ALA A 29 11.66 28.70 -16.06
C ALA A 29 11.99 29.75 -17.13
N THR A 30 13.07 30.50 -16.90
CA THR A 30 13.65 31.43 -17.88
C THR A 30 14.87 30.87 -18.57
N ARG A 31 15.49 29.83 -18.00
CA ARG A 31 16.60 29.07 -18.58
C ARG A 31 16.74 27.72 -17.85
N VAL A 32 17.10 26.67 -18.58
CA VAL A 32 17.41 25.34 -18.02
C VAL A 32 18.82 24.92 -18.43
N GLU A 33 19.60 24.47 -17.46
CA GLU A 33 20.94 23.92 -17.67
C GLU A 33 20.97 22.43 -17.31
N LEU A 34 21.27 21.58 -18.28
CA LEU A 34 21.64 20.17 -18.07
C LEU A 34 23.06 20.11 -17.51
N CYS A 35 23.20 19.52 -16.33
CA CYS A 35 24.47 19.32 -15.64
C CYS A 35 24.84 17.84 -15.71
N LEU A 36 26.01 17.52 -16.25
CA LEU A 36 26.55 16.16 -16.30
C LEU A 36 27.58 15.97 -15.20
N PHE A 37 27.60 14.78 -14.61
CA PHE A 37 28.47 14.43 -13.49
C PHE A 37 29.34 13.22 -13.82
N ASP A 38 30.38 13.03 -13.02
CA ASP A 38 31.08 11.75 -12.97
C ASP A 38 30.17 10.61 -12.48
N ALA A 39 30.64 9.37 -12.56
CA ALA A 39 29.86 8.20 -12.16
C ALA A 39 29.49 8.18 -10.66
N SER A 40 30.27 8.87 -9.82
CA SER A 40 29.95 9.03 -8.38
C SER A 40 28.83 10.04 -8.15
N GLY A 41 28.54 10.89 -9.13
CA GLY A 41 27.61 12.00 -9.00
C GLY A 41 28.17 13.16 -8.17
N VAL A 42 29.45 13.17 -7.78
CA VAL A 42 29.97 14.22 -6.88
C VAL A 42 30.50 15.42 -7.67
N ASN A 43 31.20 15.17 -8.78
CA ASN A 43 31.88 16.21 -9.54
C ASN A 43 31.11 16.55 -10.82
N GLU A 44 30.71 17.82 -10.97
CA GLU A 44 30.12 18.34 -12.21
C GLU A 44 31.19 18.34 -13.30
N ALA A 45 30.98 17.56 -14.35
CA ALA A 45 31.93 17.36 -15.44
C ALA A 45 31.66 18.29 -16.62
N ALA A 46 30.39 18.62 -16.88
CA ALA A 46 29.98 19.51 -17.95
C ALA A 46 28.61 20.12 -17.68
N ARG A 47 28.33 21.24 -18.36
CA ARG A 47 27.04 21.91 -18.31
C ARG A 47 26.62 22.37 -19.71
N PHE A 48 25.36 22.17 -20.06
CA PHE A 48 24.78 22.55 -21.33
C PHE A 48 23.46 23.29 -21.10
N GLU A 49 23.25 24.41 -21.78
CA GLU A 49 21.95 25.09 -21.78
C GLU A 49 21.00 24.35 -22.74
N LEU A 50 19.80 24.00 -22.27
CA LEU A 50 18.73 23.52 -23.14
C LEU A 50 18.12 24.75 -23.83
N THR A 51 18.45 24.97 -25.10
CA THR A 51 18.01 26.18 -25.83
C THR A 51 16.62 26.04 -26.45
N GLU A 52 16.19 24.81 -26.69
CA GLU A 52 14.90 24.53 -27.30
C GLU A 52 13.81 24.38 -26.22
N CYS A 53 12.66 25.01 -26.48
CA CYS A 53 11.48 24.89 -25.61
C CYS A 53 10.20 24.83 -26.44
N SER A 54 9.52 23.69 -26.38
CA SER A 54 8.27 23.44 -27.09
C SER A 54 7.17 23.07 -26.10
N ASN A 55 6.06 23.81 -26.07
CA ASN A 55 4.93 23.58 -25.15
C ASN A 55 5.34 23.54 -23.66
N SER A 56 6.21 24.48 -23.26
CA SER A 56 6.79 24.57 -21.91
C SER A 56 7.65 23.37 -21.50
N ILE A 57 8.17 22.63 -22.48
CA ILE A 57 9.10 21.53 -22.30
C ILE A 57 10.44 21.95 -22.88
N TRP A 58 11.45 22.05 -22.02
CA TRP A 58 12.83 22.34 -22.36
C TRP A 58 13.50 21.04 -22.81
N HIS A 59 14.16 21.05 -23.97
CA HIS A 59 14.73 19.83 -24.51
C HIS A 59 16.07 20.02 -25.21
N GLY A 60 16.78 18.91 -25.37
CA GLY A 60 18.05 18.84 -26.08
C GLY A 60 18.51 17.40 -26.24
N TYR A 61 19.28 17.13 -27.29
CA TYR A 61 19.86 15.82 -27.57
C TYR A 61 21.37 15.86 -27.44
N LEU A 62 21.94 14.85 -26.78
CA LEU A 62 23.38 14.71 -26.62
C LEU A 62 23.84 13.48 -27.43
N PRO A 63 24.38 13.68 -28.65
CA PRO A 63 24.92 12.58 -29.45
C PRO A 63 26.06 11.86 -28.74
N ASP A 64 26.16 10.56 -28.99
CA ASP A 64 27.17 9.64 -28.44
C ASP A 64 27.16 9.52 -26.90
N ALA A 65 26.17 10.10 -26.23
CA ALA A 65 26.02 9.99 -24.78
C ALA A 65 25.61 8.56 -24.42
N PRO A 66 26.36 7.86 -23.55
CA PRO A 66 26.05 6.48 -23.21
C PRO A 66 24.95 6.40 -22.13
N ALA A 67 24.28 5.25 -22.09
CA ALA A 67 23.58 4.84 -20.88
C ALA A 67 24.57 4.79 -19.68
N GLY A 68 24.07 5.12 -18.50
CA GLY A 68 24.86 5.25 -17.27
C GLY A 68 25.37 6.66 -16.98
N LEU A 69 25.17 7.61 -17.91
CA LEU A 69 25.46 9.03 -17.69
C LEU A 69 24.67 9.56 -16.48
N VAL A 70 25.36 10.23 -15.55
CA VAL A 70 24.77 10.84 -14.36
C VAL A 70 24.50 12.31 -14.63
N TYR A 71 23.29 12.78 -14.33
CA TYR A 71 22.84 14.12 -14.68
C TYR A 71 21.90 14.74 -13.63
N GLY A 72 21.76 16.06 -13.69
CA GLY A 72 20.74 16.83 -12.98
C GLY A 72 20.48 18.14 -13.70
N TYR A 73 19.56 18.95 -13.18
CA TYR A 73 19.20 20.23 -13.79
C TYR A 73 19.46 21.40 -12.86
N ARG A 74 19.87 22.54 -13.42
CA ARG A 74 19.73 23.85 -12.76
C ARG A 74 18.68 24.64 -13.52
N VAL A 75 17.68 25.11 -12.79
CA VAL A 75 16.53 25.81 -13.39
C VAL A 75 16.53 27.24 -12.87
N HIS A 76 16.58 28.18 -13.82
CA HIS A 76 16.56 29.61 -13.57
C HIS A 76 15.14 30.12 -13.71
N GLY A 77 14.76 31.10 -12.89
CA GLY A 77 13.44 31.70 -12.91
C GLY A 77 13.28 32.70 -11.77
N PRO A 78 12.09 33.27 -11.58
CA PRO A 78 11.83 34.20 -10.48
C PRO A 78 11.92 33.51 -9.12
N TYR A 79 12.74 34.04 -8.21
CA TYR A 79 12.62 33.71 -6.78
C TYR A 79 11.68 34.74 -6.13
N ALA A 80 10.39 34.41 -6.11
CA ALA A 80 9.34 35.25 -5.56
C ALA A 80 8.37 34.39 -4.74
N PRO A 81 8.74 33.97 -3.51
CA PRO A 81 7.92 33.05 -2.72
C PRO A 81 6.48 33.55 -2.50
N GLN A 82 6.29 34.87 -2.32
CA GLN A 82 4.97 35.50 -2.17
C GLN A 82 4.06 35.35 -3.40
N GLN A 83 4.62 34.97 -4.55
CA GLN A 83 3.89 34.67 -5.79
C GLN A 83 3.94 33.16 -6.11
N GLY A 84 4.46 32.33 -5.21
CA GLY A 84 4.59 30.89 -5.41
C GLY A 84 5.80 30.45 -6.23
N HIS A 85 6.71 31.35 -6.61
CA HIS A 85 7.90 30.99 -7.39
C HIS A 85 9.13 30.80 -6.50
N ARG A 86 9.82 29.66 -6.64
CA ARG A 86 10.92 29.22 -5.77
C ARG A 86 12.17 28.75 -6.53
N PHE A 87 12.39 29.30 -7.72
CA PHE A 87 13.54 28.95 -8.57
C PHE A 87 14.87 29.36 -7.91
N ASN A 88 15.77 28.40 -7.72
CA ASN A 88 17.13 28.67 -7.23
C ASN A 88 18.15 27.87 -8.05
N PRO A 89 18.86 28.51 -9.01
CA PRO A 89 19.81 27.81 -9.88
C PRO A 89 21.09 27.35 -9.17
N ASN A 90 21.33 27.77 -7.92
CA ASN A 90 22.40 27.20 -7.10
C ASN A 90 22.08 25.77 -6.64
N LYS A 91 20.83 25.33 -6.80
CA LYS A 91 20.41 23.96 -6.50
C LYS A 91 20.34 23.16 -7.80
N VAL A 92 21.16 22.12 -7.89
CA VAL A 92 21.00 20.99 -8.79
C VAL A 92 19.78 20.20 -8.33
N LEU A 93 18.91 19.93 -9.29
CA LEU A 93 17.60 19.32 -9.12
C LEU A 93 17.56 17.97 -9.81
N LEU A 94 16.95 17.01 -9.15
CA LEU A 94 16.65 15.70 -9.69
C LEU A 94 15.57 15.83 -10.78
N ASP A 95 15.72 15.05 -11.85
CA ASP A 95 14.71 14.92 -12.89
C ASP A 95 13.47 14.17 -12.35
N PRO A 96 12.25 14.75 -12.43
CA PRO A 96 11.02 14.08 -12.04
C PRO A 96 10.75 12.74 -12.75
N TYR A 97 11.37 12.55 -13.93
CA TYR A 97 11.27 11.33 -14.75
C TYR A 97 12.51 10.44 -14.64
N ALA A 98 13.41 10.68 -13.68
CA ALA A 98 14.58 9.82 -13.46
C ALA A 98 14.17 8.36 -13.19
N ARG A 99 14.68 7.43 -14.00
CA ARG A 99 14.43 5.98 -13.87
C ARG A 99 15.45 5.25 -13.00
N ALA A 100 16.55 5.93 -12.69
CA ALA A 100 17.56 5.51 -11.72
C ALA A 100 18.14 6.77 -11.05
N ILE A 101 18.44 6.66 -9.77
CA ILE A 101 18.88 7.79 -8.95
C ILE A 101 20.24 7.46 -8.31
N VAL A 102 21.12 8.46 -8.25
CA VAL A 102 22.45 8.40 -7.65
C VAL A 102 22.56 9.43 -6.53
N GLY A 103 23.09 8.98 -5.40
CA GLY A 103 23.31 9.79 -4.20
C GLY A 103 22.40 9.38 -3.05
N GLU A 104 22.58 10.05 -1.92
CA GLU A 104 21.81 9.84 -0.68
C GLU A 104 21.44 11.22 -0.12
N PHE A 105 20.22 11.36 0.40
CA PHE A 105 19.81 12.58 1.06
C PHE A 105 20.22 12.56 2.54
N THR A 106 21.12 13.48 2.93
CA THR A 106 21.68 13.53 4.29
C THR A 106 21.18 14.69 5.13
N ASN A 107 20.09 15.36 4.71
CA ASN A 107 19.56 16.58 5.35
C ASN A 107 20.63 17.70 5.50
N ASP A 108 21.53 17.82 4.54
CA ASP A 108 22.54 18.87 4.49
C ASP A 108 21.88 20.25 4.28
N PRO A 109 22.28 21.32 4.98
CA PRO A 109 21.72 22.66 4.80
C PRO A 109 21.76 23.17 3.35
N ARG A 110 22.70 22.68 2.53
CA ARG A 110 22.79 23.04 1.11
C ARG A 110 21.60 22.56 0.29
N SER A 111 20.81 21.59 0.78
CA SER A 111 19.61 21.11 0.11
C SER A 111 18.44 22.09 0.17
N PHE A 112 18.51 23.15 0.97
CA PHE A 112 17.43 24.13 1.10
C PHE A 112 17.61 25.27 0.10
N GLY A 113 16.55 25.63 -0.61
CA GLY A 113 16.57 26.72 -1.62
C GLY A 113 16.61 28.14 -1.04
N TYR A 114 16.54 28.28 0.28
CA TYR A 114 16.33 29.53 1.01
C TYR A 114 17.22 29.61 2.25
N GLN A 115 17.42 30.83 2.75
CA GLN A 115 18.19 31.05 3.99
C GLN A 115 17.30 30.77 5.21
N GLU A 116 17.74 29.92 6.14
CA GLU A 116 16.93 29.44 7.27
C GLU A 116 16.40 30.60 8.16
N ASP A 117 17.23 31.62 8.39
CA ASP A 117 16.88 32.82 9.16
C ASP A 117 15.99 33.80 8.38
N GLN A 118 16.04 33.76 7.05
CA GLN A 118 15.33 34.66 6.15
C GLN A 118 14.75 33.88 4.95
N PRO A 119 13.66 33.10 5.12
CA PRO A 119 13.15 32.20 4.07
C PRO A 119 12.66 32.92 2.79
N ALA A 120 12.41 34.23 2.88
CA ALA A 120 12.11 35.08 1.74
C ALA A 120 13.32 35.34 0.83
N LEU A 121 14.54 35.05 1.30
CA LEU A 121 15.78 35.17 0.55
C LEU A 121 16.23 33.82 0.01
N LEU A 122 16.72 33.87 -1.23
CA LEU A 122 17.35 32.75 -1.90
C LEU A 122 18.67 32.38 -1.21
N ASP A 123 18.94 31.09 -1.04
CA ASP A 123 20.25 30.59 -0.58
C ASP A 123 21.26 30.54 -1.75
N PRO A 124 22.39 31.28 -1.69
CA PRO A 124 23.39 31.29 -2.75
C PRO A 124 24.29 30.06 -2.78
N ILE A 125 24.22 29.16 -1.79
CA ILE A 125 25.17 28.04 -1.69
C ILE A 125 24.84 26.94 -2.70
N ASP A 126 25.86 26.48 -3.42
CA ASP A 126 25.75 25.36 -4.37
C ASP A 126 25.57 24.00 -3.66
N ASN A 127 24.68 23.16 -4.17
CA ASN A 127 24.42 21.81 -3.65
C ASN A 127 24.99 20.68 -4.52
N ALA A 128 25.71 20.98 -5.62
CA ALA A 128 26.08 19.99 -6.64
C ALA A 128 26.71 18.72 -6.05
N ALA A 129 27.59 18.85 -5.06
CA ALA A 129 28.28 17.73 -4.43
C ALA A 129 27.37 16.78 -3.62
N ILE A 130 26.17 17.23 -3.22
CA ILE A 130 25.24 16.47 -2.35
C ILE A 130 23.85 16.26 -2.96
N ALA A 131 23.54 16.88 -4.10
CA ALA A 131 22.25 16.70 -4.76
C ALA A 131 22.03 15.26 -5.21
N LEU A 132 20.77 14.80 -5.17
CA LEU A 132 20.37 13.58 -5.85
C LEU A 132 20.36 13.82 -7.36
N LYS A 133 20.81 12.82 -8.14
CA LYS A 133 20.99 12.93 -9.59
C LYS A 133 20.30 11.78 -10.30
N GLY A 134 19.79 12.05 -11.50
CA GLY A 134 19.32 11.02 -12.39
C GLY A 134 20.49 10.27 -13.01
N LYS A 135 20.27 8.99 -13.33
CA LYS A 135 21.19 8.19 -14.14
C LYS A 135 20.44 7.65 -15.35
N VAL A 136 20.97 7.90 -16.54
CA VAL A 136 20.40 7.40 -17.79
C VAL A 136 20.44 5.88 -17.78
N VAL A 137 19.32 5.24 -18.10
CA VAL A 137 19.20 3.77 -18.18
C VAL A 137 19.03 3.33 -19.63
N ALA A 138 19.68 2.22 -20.00
CA ALA A 138 19.32 1.49 -21.19
C ALA A 138 18.15 0.56 -20.82
N GLU A 139 16.96 0.80 -21.35
CA GLU A 139 15.74 0.04 -21.01
C GLU A 139 15.68 -1.35 -21.68
N LEU A 140 16.81 -2.04 -21.76
CA LEU A 140 16.91 -3.38 -22.32
C LEU A 140 16.74 -4.39 -21.18
N TYR A 141 15.63 -5.13 -21.19
CA TYR A 141 15.39 -6.22 -20.24
C TYR A 141 14.64 -7.38 -20.92
N ASP A 142 15.10 -8.61 -20.68
CA ASP A 142 14.52 -9.81 -21.28
C ASP A 142 13.49 -10.46 -20.35
N TRP A 143 12.22 -10.14 -20.56
CA TRP A 143 11.10 -10.81 -19.90
C TRP A 143 10.93 -12.29 -20.32
N GLY A 144 11.57 -12.73 -21.40
CA GLY A 144 11.46 -14.09 -21.92
C GLY A 144 10.01 -14.44 -22.25
N SER A 145 9.51 -15.55 -21.70
CA SER A 145 8.13 -16.02 -21.89
C SER A 145 7.18 -15.63 -20.75
N GLU A 146 7.58 -14.70 -19.89
CA GLU A 146 6.77 -14.22 -18.76
C GLU A 146 5.43 -13.65 -19.26
N LYS A 147 4.37 -13.91 -18.50
CA LYS A 147 3.02 -13.37 -18.73
C LYS A 147 2.35 -13.03 -17.40
N ALA A 148 1.84 -11.80 -17.32
CA ALA A 148 1.02 -11.33 -16.21
C ALA A 148 -0.08 -12.35 -15.85
N PRO A 149 -0.23 -12.75 -14.56
CA PRO A 149 -1.21 -13.75 -14.13
C PRO A 149 -2.67 -13.37 -14.43
N ARG A 150 -3.03 -12.08 -14.30
CA ARG A 150 -4.38 -11.54 -14.54
C ARG A 150 -5.49 -12.29 -13.78
N ILE A 151 -5.27 -12.49 -12.48
CA ILE A 151 -6.22 -13.16 -11.59
C ILE A 151 -7.49 -12.30 -11.49
N PRO A 152 -8.69 -12.87 -11.71
CA PRO A 152 -9.94 -12.13 -11.53
C PRO A 152 -10.11 -11.60 -10.11
N TRP A 153 -10.74 -10.44 -9.95
CA TRP A 153 -11.05 -9.85 -8.63
C TRP A 153 -11.77 -10.81 -7.68
N VAL A 154 -12.65 -11.67 -8.21
CA VAL A 154 -13.41 -12.63 -7.40
C VAL A 154 -12.56 -13.72 -6.76
N GLU A 155 -11.37 -13.99 -7.32
CA GLU A 155 -10.40 -14.96 -6.81
C GLU A 155 -9.27 -14.29 -6.03
N THR A 156 -9.22 -12.96 -6.03
CA THR A 156 -8.12 -12.19 -5.46
C THR A 156 -8.09 -12.32 -3.93
N VAL A 157 -6.92 -12.65 -3.39
CA VAL A 157 -6.56 -12.55 -1.97
C VAL A 157 -5.28 -11.74 -1.88
N VAL A 158 -5.37 -10.56 -1.28
CA VAL A 158 -4.27 -9.59 -1.19
C VAL A 158 -3.44 -9.87 0.07
N TYR A 159 -2.12 -9.85 -0.10
CA TYR A 159 -1.14 -10.00 0.96
C TYR A 159 -0.27 -8.75 1.02
N GLU A 160 -0.52 -7.88 1.99
CA GLU A 160 0.22 -6.63 2.14
C GLU A 160 1.58 -6.91 2.79
N ALA A 161 2.68 -6.59 2.11
CA ALA A 161 4.02 -6.96 2.54
C ALA A 161 5.04 -5.83 2.34
N HIS A 162 6.06 -5.84 3.18
CA HIS A 162 7.22 -4.95 3.05
C HIS A 162 8.40 -5.72 2.46
N VAL A 163 9.00 -5.22 1.36
CA VAL A 163 10.12 -5.89 0.67
C VAL A 163 11.24 -6.27 1.64
N ARG A 164 11.66 -5.30 2.45
CA ARG A 164 12.72 -5.47 3.46
C ARG A 164 12.33 -6.43 4.61
N GLY A 165 11.28 -6.09 5.37
CA GLY A 165 10.88 -6.87 6.54
C GLY A 165 10.50 -8.32 6.26
N MET A 166 10.00 -8.63 5.06
CA MET A 166 9.63 -10.00 4.68
C MET A 166 10.81 -10.97 4.77
N THR A 167 12.01 -10.54 4.42
CA THR A 167 13.15 -11.45 4.25
C THR A 167 14.37 -11.12 5.11
N MET A 168 14.39 -9.98 5.80
CA MET A 168 15.55 -9.56 6.61
C MET A 168 15.96 -10.58 7.67
N LEU A 169 15.00 -11.30 8.27
CA LEU A 169 15.23 -12.36 9.26
C LEU A 169 14.79 -13.74 8.77
N HIS A 170 14.73 -13.97 7.45
CA HIS A 170 14.33 -15.27 6.90
C HIS A 170 15.54 -16.23 6.88
N PRO A 171 15.49 -17.37 7.61
CA PRO A 171 16.66 -18.25 7.77
C PRO A 171 17.11 -18.89 6.45
N ASP A 172 16.16 -19.28 5.60
CA ASP A 172 16.46 -19.93 4.31
C ASP A 172 16.84 -18.97 3.17
N VAL A 173 16.81 -17.66 3.40
CA VAL A 173 17.26 -16.66 2.42
C VAL A 173 18.73 -16.33 2.70
N PRO A 174 19.64 -16.42 1.72
CA PRO A 174 21.05 -16.04 1.89
C PRO A 174 21.21 -14.60 2.40
N GLU A 175 22.12 -14.41 3.37
CA GLU A 175 22.31 -13.13 4.09
C GLU A 175 22.55 -11.93 3.18
N ASP A 176 23.27 -12.13 2.07
CA ASP A 176 23.64 -11.10 1.10
C ASP A 176 22.47 -10.57 0.25
N ILE A 177 21.33 -11.28 0.24
CA ILE A 177 20.12 -10.85 -0.47
C ILE A 177 18.93 -10.63 0.46
N ARG A 178 19.09 -10.76 1.78
CA ARG A 178 18.00 -10.49 2.73
C ARG A 178 17.58 -9.03 2.67
N GLY A 179 16.27 -8.81 2.77
CA GLY A 179 15.66 -7.49 2.75
C GLY A 179 15.66 -6.79 1.38
N SER A 180 15.87 -7.54 0.30
CA SER A 180 15.93 -7.02 -1.08
C SER A 180 14.86 -7.61 -1.99
N TYR A 181 14.72 -7.05 -3.19
CA TYR A 181 13.90 -7.62 -4.26
C TYR A 181 14.35 -9.06 -4.61
N ALA A 182 15.66 -9.31 -4.67
CA ALA A 182 16.19 -10.67 -4.87
C ALA A 182 15.83 -11.63 -3.71
N GLY A 183 15.81 -11.12 -2.48
CA GLY A 183 15.35 -11.88 -1.31
C GLY A 183 13.88 -12.27 -1.43
N LEU A 184 13.02 -11.33 -1.85
CA LEU A 184 11.59 -11.60 -2.06
C LEU A 184 11.35 -12.60 -3.20
N ALA A 185 12.21 -12.60 -4.22
CA ALA A 185 12.20 -13.54 -5.33
C ALA A 185 12.73 -14.94 -4.96
N HIS A 186 13.27 -15.13 -3.75
CA HIS A 186 13.93 -16.36 -3.36
C HIS A 186 12.92 -17.54 -3.28
N PRO A 187 13.29 -18.76 -3.74
CA PRO A 187 12.37 -19.90 -3.77
C PRO A 187 11.69 -20.24 -2.44
N ALA A 188 12.36 -20.02 -1.30
CA ALA A 188 11.77 -20.25 0.02
C ALA A 188 10.55 -19.34 0.27
N VAL A 189 10.64 -18.07 -0.12
CA VAL A 189 9.56 -17.09 0.02
C VAL A 189 8.42 -17.41 -0.95
N LEU A 190 8.75 -17.69 -2.22
CA LEU A 190 7.74 -18.09 -3.22
C LEU A 190 6.99 -19.37 -2.81
N ALA A 191 7.68 -20.33 -2.20
CA ALA A 191 7.07 -21.55 -1.68
C ALA A 191 6.10 -21.25 -0.53
N HIS A 192 6.46 -20.33 0.38
CA HIS A 192 5.55 -19.89 1.45
C HIS A 192 4.30 -19.21 0.89
N LEU A 193 4.46 -18.23 0.00
CA LEU A 193 3.33 -17.50 -0.60
C LEU A 193 2.36 -18.46 -1.35
N LYS A 194 2.91 -19.42 -2.09
CA LYS A 194 2.12 -20.49 -2.72
C LYS A 194 1.41 -21.39 -1.70
N LYS A 195 2.09 -21.76 -0.61
CA LYS A 195 1.55 -22.63 0.44
C LYS A 195 0.36 -21.99 1.14
N ILE A 196 0.45 -20.71 1.48
CA ILE A 196 -0.68 -19.97 2.09
C ILE A 196 -1.76 -19.64 1.06
N GLY A 197 -1.43 -19.63 -0.24
CA GLY A 197 -2.41 -19.59 -1.32
C GLY A 197 -2.90 -18.19 -1.72
N ILE A 198 -2.16 -17.13 -1.33
CA ILE A 198 -2.42 -15.76 -1.78
C ILE A 198 -2.29 -15.66 -3.30
N THR A 199 -2.91 -14.64 -3.89
CA THR A 199 -2.90 -14.45 -5.35
C THR A 199 -2.29 -13.14 -5.79
N ALA A 200 -2.25 -12.15 -4.90
CA ALA A 200 -1.63 -10.86 -5.14
C ALA A 200 -0.81 -10.45 -3.92
N ILE A 201 0.43 -10.03 -4.15
CA ILE A 201 1.24 -9.36 -3.13
C ILE A 201 1.14 -7.85 -3.36
N GLU A 202 0.71 -7.12 -2.35
CA GLU A 202 0.70 -5.65 -2.33
C GLU A 202 1.94 -5.18 -1.59
N LEU A 203 2.87 -4.57 -2.32
CA LEU A 203 4.11 -4.08 -1.74
C LEU A 203 3.90 -2.66 -1.21
N LEU A 204 4.32 -2.43 0.04
CA LEU A 204 4.54 -1.08 0.55
C LEU A 204 5.47 -0.29 -0.40
N PRO A 205 5.45 1.06 -0.34
CA PRO A 205 6.08 1.91 -1.35
C PRO A 205 7.47 1.47 -1.82
N VAL A 206 7.59 1.28 -3.13
CA VAL A 206 8.85 0.92 -3.82
C VAL A 206 9.36 2.00 -4.75
N HIS A 207 8.64 3.12 -4.88
CA HIS A 207 9.22 4.32 -5.48
C HIS A 207 10.42 4.76 -4.65
N PHE A 208 11.44 5.33 -5.30
CA PHE A 208 12.56 5.92 -4.59
C PHE A 208 12.04 7.01 -3.63
N PHE A 209 12.37 6.86 -2.35
CA PHE A 209 12.01 7.78 -1.28
C PHE A 209 13.25 8.25 -0.53
N ILE A 210 13.07 9.22 0.35
CA ILE A 210 14.13 9.70 1.26
C ILE A 210 13.63 9.69 2.69
N ASP A 211 14.56 9.63 3.63
CA ASP A 211 14.26 9.82 5.04
C ASP A 211 13.98 11.30 5.33
N GLU A 212 12.90 11.57 6.07
CA GLU A 212 12.55 12.92 6.48
C GLU A 212 13.63 13.51 7.39
N SER A 213 13.85 14.82 7.25
CA SER A 213 14.84 15.57 8.04
C SER A 213 14.71 15.36 9.55
N HIS A 214 13.50 15.18 10.09
CA HIS A 214 13.31 14.93 11.52
C HIS A 214 13.74 13.54 11.95
N LEU A 215 13.55 12.52 11.11
CA LEU A 215 13.99 11.15 11.37
C LEU A 215 15.52 11.07 11.36
N LEU A 216 16.16 11.65 10.34
CA LEU A 216 17.62 11.70 10.24
C LEU A 216 18.26 12.37 11.46
N ARG A 217 17.71 13.50 11.93
CA ARG A 217 18.18 14.16 13.17
C ARG A 217 18.02 13.30 14.43
N GLN A 218 17.09 12.35 14.40
CA GLN A 218 16.82 11.43 15.49
C GLN A 218 17.56 10.09 15.32
N GLY A 219 18.33 9.89 14.24
CA GLY A 219 18.97 8.60 13.93
C GLY A 219 17.94 7.49 13.66
N LEU A 220 16.83 7.85 13.03
CA LEU A 220 15.79 6.97 12.52
C LEU A 220 15.77 7.08 10.98
N SER A 221 15.13 6.13 10.32
CA SER A 221 14.89 6.12 8.88
C SER A 221 13.41 5.95 8.58
N ASN A 222 12.97 6.29 7.38
CA ASN A 222 11.63 5.98 6.89
C ASN A 222 11.63 4.53 6.45
N TYR A 223 11.04 3.66 7.25
CA TYR A 223 10.94 2.24 6.93
C TYR A 223 9.87 2.01 5.88
N TRP A 224 8.65 2.55 6.06
CA TRP A 224 7.54 2.25 5.14
C TRP A 224 7.71 2.79 3.74
N GLY A 225 8.37 3.94 3.57
CA GLY A 225 8.63 4.56 2.27
C GLY A 225 7.55 5.51 1.73
N TYR A 226 6.56 5.90 2.55
CA TYR A 226 5.52 6.88 2.18
C TYR A 226 6.05 8.32 2.11
N ASN A 227 7.15 8.54 1.37
CA ASN A 227 7.81 9.83 1.20
C ASN A 227 8.55 9.89 -0.14
N SER A 228 7.83 9.65 -1.24
CA SER A 228 8.41 9.45 -2.57
C SER A 228 9.08 10.72 -3.15
N LEU A 229 10.22 10.53 -3.81
CA LEU A 229 10.96 11.54 -4.57
C LEU A 229 11.24 11.11 -6.03
N GLY A 230 11.20 9.81 -6.35
CA GLY A 230 11.39 9.30 -7.72
C GLY A 230 10.25 8.38 -8.16
N PHE A 231 9.28 8.91 -8.91
CA PHE A 231 8.09 8.16 -9.36
C PHE A 231 8.37 7.08 -10.43
N PHE A 232 9.58 7.04 -10.99
CA PHE A 232 9.97 6.09 -12.03
C PHE A 232 11.15 5.20 -11.61
N ALA A 233 11.74 5.47 -10.45
CA ALA A 233 12.90 4.77 -9.94
C ALA A 233 12.47 3.83 -8.80
N PRO A 234 12.85 2.55 -8.84
CA PRO A 234 12.71 1.67 -7.67
C PRO A 234 13.61 2.11 -6.53
N GLU A 235 13.18 1.85 -5.30
CA GLU A 235 13.93 2.13 -4.09
C GLU A 235 15.28 1.39 -4.06
N THR A 236 16.34 2.15 -3.86
CA THR A 236 17.72 1.68 -3.87
C THR A 236 18.08 0.82 -2.66
N HIS A 237 17.48 1.06 -1.49
CA HIS A 237 17.73 0.26 -0.28
C HIS A 237 17.16 -1.16 -0.34
N TYR A 238 16.29 -1.43 -1.32
CA TYR A 238 15.73 -2.76 -1.58
C TYR A 238 16.50 -3.52 -2.67
N TRP A 239 17.60 -2.97 -3.18
CA TRP A 239 18.50 -3.66 -4.07
C TRP A 239 19.58 -4.41 -3.29
N SER A 240 19.79 -5.69 -3.60
CA SER A 240 20.81 -6.51 -2.92
C SER A 240 22.26 -6.09 -3.17
N GLY A 241 22.52 -5.28 -4.20
CA GLY A 241 23.88 -4.94 -4.62
C GLY A 241 24.59 -6.04 -5.39
N ARG A 242 23.90 -7.11 -5.79
CA ARG A 242 24.49 -8.21 -6.57
C ARG A 242 25.17 -7.70 -7.84
N GLU A 243 26.37 -8.23 -8.09
CA GLU A 243 27.18 -7.83 -9.24
C GLU A 243 26.41 -7.98 -10.56
N GLY A 244 26.48 -6.95 -11.41
CA GLY A 244 25.81 -6.92 -12.71
C GLY A 244 24.30 -6.61 -12.66
N THR A 245 23.72 -6.41 -11.47
CA THR A 245 22.31 -6.00 -11.33
C THR A 245 22.18 -4.52 -11.01
N THR A 246 20.96 -4.01 -11.11
CA THR A 246 20.54 -2.66 -10.72
C THR A 246 19.25 -2.78 -9.91
N PRO A 247 18.82 -1.74 -9.17
CA PRO A 247 17.52 -1.75 -8.52
C PRO A 247 16.38 -2.11 -9.47
N LEU A 248 16.39 -1.56 -10.69
CA LEU A 248 15.37 -1.83 -11.71
C LEU A 248 15.42 -3.25 -12.28
N SER A 249 16.59 -3.78 -12.61
CA SER A 249 16.67 -5.15 -13.12
C SER A 249 16.28 -6.16 -12.04
N GLU A 250 16.69 -5.95 -10.78
CA GLU A 250 16.35 -6.85 -9.69
C GLU A 250 14.86 -6.79 -9.30
N PHE A 251 14.25 -5.61 -9.36
CA PHE A 251 12.80 -5.47 -9.24
C PHE A 251 12.06 -6.28 -10.32
N ARG A 252 12.51 -6.18 -11.58
CA ARG A 252 11.90 -6.94 -12.69
C ARG A 252 12.12 -8.45 -12.56
N ASP A 253 13.27 -8.87 -12.04
CA ASP A 253 13.54 -10.28 -11.73
C ASP A 253 12.58 -10.81 -10.65
N MET A 254 12.29 -10.00 -9.64
CA MET A 254 11.31 -10.31 -8.59
C MET A 254 9.89 -10.45 -9.15
N VAL A 255 9.43 -9.49 -9.96
CA VAL A 255 8.12 -9.57 -10.63
C VAL A 255 8.04 -10.84 -11.48
N LYS A 256 9.06 -11.12 -12.29
CA LYS A 256 9.15 -12.33 -13.13
C LYS A 256 9.06 -13.61 -12.30
N ALA A 257 9.70 -13.65 -11.12
CA ALA A 257 9.68 -14.79 -10.22
C ALA A 257 8.31 -15.00 -9.56
N LEU A 258 7.64 -13.92 -9.14
CA LEU A 258 6.28 -13.94 -8.59
C LEU A 258 5.25 -14.39 -9.64
N HIS A 259 5.35 -13.87 -10.87
CA HIS A 259 4.47 -14.26 -11.97
C HIS A 259 4.66 -15.73 -12.37
N ALA A 260 5.89 -16.24 -12.35
CA ALA A 260 6.17 -17.65 -12.60
C ALA A 260 5.48 -18.59 -11.59
N VAL A 261 5.12 -18.09 -10.41
CA VAL A 261 4.34 -18.82 -9.41
C VAL A 261 2.86 -18.43 -9.37
N GLY A 262 2.40 -17.59 -10.30
CA GLY A 262 1.00 -17.19 -10.45
C GLY A 262 0.54 -16.14 -9.45
N ILE A 263 1.46 -15.34 -8.91
CA ILE A 263 1.19 -14.26 -7.96
C ILE A 263 1.33 -12.93 -8.68
N GLU A 264 0.30 -12.09 -8.59
CA GLU A 264 0.31 -10.73 -9.10
C GLU A 264 1.06 -9.78 -8.17
N VAL A 265 1.63 -8.72 -8.74
CA VAL A 265 2.31 -7.65 -8.01
C VAL A 265 1.50 -6.37 -8.06
N LEU A 266 1.03 -5.93 -6.89
CA LEU A 266 0.40 -4.63 -6.69
C LEU A 266 1.39 -3.71 -5.97
N LEU A 267 1.46 -2.44 -6.37
CA LEU A 267 2.29 -1.45 -5.70
C LEU A 267 1.44 -0.45 -4.93
N ASP A 268 1.78 -0.23 -3.66
CA ASP A 268 1.33 0.95 -2.94
C ASP A 268 2.07 2.18 -3.46
N VAL A 269 1.31 3.17 -3.95
CA VAL A 269 1.83 4.34 -4.65
C VAL A 269 1.39 5.65 -3.99
N VAL A 270 2.37 6.52 -3.79
CA VAL A 270 2.20 7.85 -3.20
C VAL A 270 2.31 8.90 -4.31
N PHE A 271 1.16 9.31 -4.85
CA PHE A 271 1.05 10.42 -5.81
C PHE A 271 0.39 11.66 -5.22
N ASN A 272 0.01 11.61 -3.94
CA ASN A 272 -0.70 12.68 -3.26
C ASN A 272 0.23 13.78 -2.72
N HIS A 273 1.47 13.45 -2.32
CA HIS A 273 2.50 14.37 -1.84
C HIS A 273 3.90 13.94 -2.32
N THR A 274 4.91 14.75 -2.01
CA THR A 274 6.33 14.49 -2.31
C THR A 274 7.22 14.66 -1.08
N ALA A 275 8.44 14.13 -1.17
CA ALA A 275 9.48 14.27 -0.15
C ALA A 275 10.06 15.67 0.05
N GLU A 276 9.63 16.66 -0.75
CA GLU A 276 10.08 18.05 -0.55
C GLU A 276 9.36 18.72 0.63
N SER A 277 8.41 18.04 1.29
CA SER A 277 7.69 18.50 2.48
C SER A 277 7.01 19.87 2.27
N SER A 278 6.81 20.66 3.33
CA SER A 278 6.17 21.98 3.27
C SER A 278 7.02 23.02 2.53
N ASP A 279 6.52 24.25 2.48
CA ASP A 279 7.24 25.43 1.98
C ASP A 279 8.59 25.72 2.68
N MET A 280 8.82 25.04 3.81
CA MET A 280 10.05 25.04 4.62
C MET A 280 10.82 23.70 4.54
N GLY A 281 10.60 22.91 3.49
CA GLY A 281 11.36 21.70 3.22
C GLY A 281 12.54 21.91 2.26
N PRO A 282 13.25 20.84 1.88
CA PRO A 282 14.38 20.91 0.96
C PRO A 282 13.93 21.13 -0.50
N THR A 283 14.76 21.81 -1.30
CA THR A 283 14.56 22.00 -2.75
C THR A 283 15.37 20.95 -3.50
N LEU A 284 14.72 19.87 -3.92
CA LEU A 284 15.36 18.65 -4.45
C LEU A 284 15.00 18.37 -5.91
N SER A 285 13.77 18.70 -6.32
CA SER A 285 13.22 18.39 -7.64
C SER A 285 12.14 19.43 -8.01
N TRP A 286 10.87 19.06 -7.91
CA TRP A 286 9.70 19.81 -8.39
C TRP A 286 9.64 21.27 -7.91
N ARG A 287 9.98 21.55 -6.65
CA ARG A 287 10.00 22.90 -6.07
C ARG A 287 10.93 23.83 -6.84
N GLY A 288 12.13 23.35 -7.18
CA GLY A 288 13.11 24.13 -7.92
C GLY A 288 12.81 24.20 -9.42
N ILE A 289 12.08 23.21 -9.96
CA ILE A 289 11.75 23.11 -11.38
C ILE A 289 10.56 23.97 -11.74
N ASP A 290 9.45 23.87 -11.02
CA ASP A 290 8.25 24.69 -11.26
C ASP A 290 7.24 24.61 -10.08
N ASN A 291 7.61 25.21 -8.94
CA ASN A 291 6.84 25.14 -7.70
C ASN A 291 5.33 25.43 -7.86
N ALA A 292 4.98 26.49 -8.60
CA ALA A 292 3.61 26.96 -8.72
C ALA A 292 2.71 26.01 -9.51
N ASN A 293 3.30 25.24 -10.44
CA ASN A 293 2.57 24.27 -11.24
C ASN A 293 2.53 22.88 -10.59
N TYR A 294 3.61 22.46 -9.91
CA TYR A 294 3.66 21.12 -9.29
C TYR A 294 2.84 21.01 -8.00
N TYR A 295 2.75 22.07 -7.19
CA TYR A 295 2.10 22.03 -5.88
C TYR A 295 0.81 22.84 -5.81
N VAL A 296 -0.13 22.38 -4.99
CA VAL A 296 -1.32 23.17 -4.64
C VAL A 296 -0.94 24.22 -3.60
N LEU A 297 -0.93 25.48 -4.01
CA LEU A 297 -0.62 26.62 -3.14
C LEU A 297 -1.87 27.15 -2.45
N ARG A 298 -1.73 27.68 -1.24
CA ARG A 298 -2.87 28.23 -0.49
C ARG A 298 -3.38 29.52 -1.12
N THR A 299 -4.68 29.56 -1.41
CA THR A 299 -5.32 30.77 -1.98
C THR A 299 -5.11 31.98 -1.06
N GLY A 300 -4.55 33.06 -1.62
CA GLY A 300 -4.25 34.30 -0.89
C GLY A 300 -2.94 34.29 -0.07
N GLN A 301 -2.25 33.16 0.02
CA GLN A 301 -0.95 32.98 0.66
C GLN A 301 -0.08 32.03 -0.18
N LEU A 302 0.32 32.49 -1.37
CA LEU A 302 0.99 31.64 -2.36
C LEU A 302 2.41 31.20 -1.94
N ASP A 303 2.93 31.75 -0.84
CA ASP A 303 4.16 31.28 -0.21
C ASP A 303 3.97 29.99 0.60
N GLN A 304 2.73 29.57 0.86
CA GLN A 304 2.39 28.37 1.63
C GLN A 304 1.67 27.33 0.78
N TYR A 305 1.74 26.07 1.21
CA TYR A 305 1.06 24.95 0.55
C TYR A 305 -0.24 24.57 1.24
N GLU A 306 -1.13 23.96 0.46
CA GLU A 306 -2.18 23.11 1.02
C GLU A 306 -1.56 21.82 1.57
N ASN A 307 -2.10 21.32 2.68
CA ASN A 307 -1.56 20.13 3.36
C ASN A 307 -2.70 19.18 3.79
N TRP A 308 -3.47 18.70 2.82
CA TRP A 308 -4.54 17.72 3.06
C TRP A 308 -4.03 16.28 3.24
N THR A 309 -2.72 16.09 3.08
CA THR A 309 -2.02 14.80 3.25
C THR A 309 -1.45 14.66 4.66
N GLY A 310 -1.12 15.77 5.32
CA GLY A 310 -0.40 15.79 6.59
C GLY A 310 1.12 15.79 6.43
N CYS A 311 1.63 15.59 5.21
CA CYS A 311 3.06 15.48 4.90
C CYS A 311 3.73 16.80 4.49
N GLY A 312 2.96 17.88 4.39
CA GLY A 312 3.44 19.25 4.17
C GLY A 312 3.08 19.85 2.80
N ASN A 313 2.81 19.01 1.80
CA ASN A 313 2.42 19.45 0.46
C ASN A 313 1.36 18.55 -0.17
N VAL A 314 0.79 19.03 -1.28
CA VAL A 314 -0.14 18.30 -2.15
C VAL A 314 0.28 18.52 -3.60
N LEU A 315 0.38 17.45 -4.39
CA LEU A 315 0.63 17.54 -5.83
C LEU A 315 -0.61 18.07 -6.58
N ASN A 316 -0.40 18.99 -7.51
CA ASN A 316 -1.47 19.62 -8.28
C ASN A 316 -1.88 18.79 -9.51
N LEU A 317 -2.67 17.75 -9.29
CA LEU A 317 -3.18 16.88 -10.36
C LEU A 317 -4.26 17.52 -11.24
N SER A 318 -4.68 18.76 -10.94
CA SER A 318 -5.47 19.57 -11.88
C SER A 318 -4.61 20.19 -12.99
N HIS A 319 -3.28 20.26 -12.81
CA HIS A 319 -2.38 20.75 -13.85
C HIS A 319 -2.06 19.64 -14.88
N PRO A 320 -2.25 19.87 -16.19
CA PRO A 320 -2.11 18.83 -17.22
C PRO A 320 -0.76 18.10 -17.22
N ARG A 321 0.35 18.80 -16.93
CA ARG A 321 1.70 18.21 -16.95
C ARG A 321 2.03 17.41 -15.70
N VAL A 322 1.44 17.77 -14.56
CA VAL A 322 1.60 16.99 -13.31
C VAL A 322 0.74 15.73 -13.40
N LEU A 323 -0.49 15.87 -13.90
CA LEU A 323 -1.32 14.72 -14.24
C LEU A 323 -0.62 13.80 -15.24
N GLN A 324 -0.06 14.35 -16.33
CA GLN A 324 0.70 13.57 -17.31
C GLN A 324 1.84 12.79 -16.65
N MET A 325 2.61 13.40 -15.75
CA MET A 325 3.69 12.71 -15.02
C MET A 325 3.20 11.51 -14.22
N VAL A 326 2.10 11.65 -13.49
CA VAL A 326 1.52 10.52 -12.76
C VAL A 326 1.02 9.44 -13.71
N MET A 327 0.33 9.83 -14.79
CA MET A 327 -0.15 8.88 -15.81
C MET A 327 1.00 8.14 -16.50
N ASP A 328 2.09 8.84 -16.83
CA ASP A 328 3.28 8.28 -17.45
C ASP A 328 4.02 7.35 -16.49
N SER A 329 4.08 7.67 -15.19
CA SER A 329 4.63 6.79 -14.14
C SER A 329 3.82 5.50 -14.03
N LEU A 330 2.50 5.58 -13.93
CA LEU A 330 1.63 4.42 -13.90
C LEU A 330 1.83 3.53 -15.14
N ARG A 331 1.87 4.12 -16.34
CA ARG A 331 2.13 3.38 -17.59
C ARG A 331 3.52 2.75 -17.60
N TYR A 332 4.53 3.43 -17.07
CA TYR A 332 5.88 2.91 -16.96
C TYR A 332 5.91 1.65 -16.08
N TRP A 333 5.33 1.70 -14.88
CA TRP A 333 5.30 0.55 -13.98
C TRP A 333 4.53 -0.65 -14.57
N VAL A 334 3.44 -0.41 -15.29
CA VAL A 334 2.70 -1.50 -15.96
C VAL A 334 3.45 -2.04 -17.18
N SER A 335 3.89 -1.17 -18.09
CA SER A 335 4.45 -1.62 -19.38
C SER A 335 5.92 -2.05 -19.31
N GLN A 336 6.73 -1.42 -18.44
CA GLN A 336 8.16 -1.68 -18.35
C GLN A 336 8.52 -2.56 -17.15
N CYS A 337 7.69 -2.55 -16.11
CA CYS A 337 7.94 -3.32 -14.88
C CYS A 337 6.91 -4.43 -14.63
N HIS A 338 5.91 -4.57 -15.51
CA HIS A 338 4.87 -5.61 -15.48
C HIS A 338 4.06 -5.65 -14.16
N VAL A 339 3.88 -4.50 -13.51
CA VAL A 339 3.01 -4.37 -12.34
C VAL A 339 1.54 -4.61 -12.75
N ASP A 340 0.80 -5.38 -11.95
CA ASP A 340 -0.58 -5.80 -12.25
C ASP A 340 -1.64 -4.83 -11.71
N GLY A 341 -1.23 -3.87 -10.87
CA GLY A 341 -2.11 -2.86 -10.32
C GLY A 341 -1.49 -2.05 -9.19
N PHE A 342 -2.31 -1.18 -8.61
CA PHE A 342 -1.87 -0.18 -7.66
C PHE A 342 -2.86 -0.04 -6.50
N ARG A 343 -2.33 0.17 -5.30
CA ARG A 343 -3.06 0.73 -4.16
C ARG A 343 -2.63 2.17 -3.99
N PHE A 344 -3.59 3.09 -4.02
CA PHE A 344 -3.34 4.52 -3.97
C PHE A 344 -3.51 5.03 -2.54
N ASP A 345 -2.41 5.56 -2.02
CA ASP A 345 -2.36 6.25 -0.73
C ASP A 345 -3.11 7.58 -0.76
N LEU A 346 -3.88 7.84 0.30
CA LEU A 346 -4.72 9.02 0.48
C LEU A 346 -5.46 9.40 -0.81
N ALA A 347 -6.09 8.40 -1.44
CA ALA A 347 -6.57 8.48 -2.82
C ALA A 347 -7.55 9.63 -3.13
N PRO A 348 -8.34 10.18 -2.18
CA PRO A 348 -9.20 11.31 -2.47
C PRO A 348 -8.43 12.54 -2.93
N ILE A 349 -7.16 12.71 -2.55
CA ILE A 349 -6.30 13.80 -3.04
C ILE A 349 -6.21 13.79 -4.57
N LEU A 350 -6.17 12.60 -5.18
CA LEU A 350 -6.12 12.44 -6.64
C LEU A 350 -7.38 12.98 -7.33
N GLY A 351 -8.49 13.00 -6.59
CA GLY A 351 -9.79 13.51 -7.02
C GLY A 351 -10.06 14.96 -6.67
N ARG A 352 -9.11 15.68 -6.04
CA ARG A 352 -9.37 17.05 -5.57
C ARG A 352 -9.26 18.06 -6.71
N VAL A 353 -10.38 18.73 -6.97
CA VAL A 353 -10.50 19.89 -7.87
C VAL A 353 -11.18 20.99 -7.07
N ASP A 354 -10.63 22.22 -7.11
CA ASP A 354 -11.15 23.37 -6.35
C ASP A 354 -11.42 23.04 -4.87
N HIS A 355 -10.46 22.37 -4.21
CA HIS A 355 -10.54 21.95 -2.79
C HIS A 355 -11.57 20.84 -2.47
N HIS A 356 -12.27 20.27 -3.46
CA HIS A 356 -13.29 19.24 -3.26
C HIS A 356 -12.97 17.95 -4.01
N PHE A 357 -13.28 16.80 -3.39
CA PHE A 357 -13.22 15.52 -4.10
C PHE A 357 -14.32 15.44 -5.17
N SER A 358 -13.94 15.00 -6.36
CA SER A 358 -14.87 14.69 -7.44
C SER A 358 -14.51 13.34 -8.08
N PRO A 359 -15.44 12.38 -8.18
CA PRO A 359 -15.24 11.16 -8.96
C PRO A 359 -15.18 11.41 -10.48
N GLN A 360 -15.33 12.66 -10.92
CA GLN A 360 -15.13 13.11 -12.30
C GLN A 360 -13.89 14.00 -12.45
N ALA A 361 -12.99 14.01 -11.47
CA ALA A 361 -11.74 14.76 -11.55
C ALA A 361 -10.89 14.32 -12.77
N PRO A 362 -10.02 15.21 -13.29
CA PRO A 362 -9.17 14.92 -14.45
C PRO A 362 -8.40 13.60 -14.34
N PHE A 363 -7.86 13.28 -13.16
CA PHE A 363 -7.17 12.02 -12.90
C PHE A 363 -8.04 10.79 -13.17
N PHE A 364 -9.25 10.75 -12.60
CA PHE A 364 -10.16 9.62 -12.76
C PHE A 364 -10.65 9.47 -14.20
N ILE A 365 -10.89 10.58 -14.90
CA ILE A 365 -11.23 10.54 -16.33
C ILE A 365 -10.05 9.97 -17.12
N ALA A 366 -8.83 10.47 -16.88
CA ALA A 366 -7.63 10.08 -17.61
C ALA A 366 -7.31 8.59 -17.44
N ILE A 367 -7.37 8.06 -16.21
CA ILE A 367 -7.08 6.65 -15.92
C ILE A 367 -8.18 5.72 -16.42
N GLN A 368 -9.44 6.13 -16.35
CA GLN A 368 -10.56 5.30 -16.80
C GLN A 368 -10.56 5.09 -18.32
N GLN A 369 -10.18 6.11 -19.09
CA GLN A 369 -10.11 6.01 -20.55
C GLN A 369 -8.80 5.41 -21.07
N ASP A 370 -7.77 5.30 -20.23
CA ASP A 370 -6.46 4.83 -20.64
C ASP A 370 -6.50 3.33 -21.02
N PRO A 371 -6.11 2.94 -22.24
CA PRO A 371 -6.24 1.56 -22.69
C PRO A 371 -5.28 0.57 -21.99
N LEU A 372 -4.19 1.06 -21.40
CA LEU A 372 -3.27 0.24 -20.61
C LEU A 372 -3.73 0.16 -19.16
N LEU A 373 -4.07 1.29 -18.55
CA LEU A 373 -4.34 1.38 -17.11
C LEU A 373 -5.77 0.98 -16.73
N SER A 374 -6.75 1.11 -17.63
CA SER A 374 -8.13 0.67 -17.35
C SER A 374 -8.27 -0.86 -17.16
N GLY A 375 -7.25 -1.63 -17.54
CA GLY A 375 -7.20 -3.08 -17.39
C GLY A 375 -6.49 -3.60 -16.13
N VAL A 376 -5.85 -2.73 -15.34
CA VAL A 376 -5.12 -3.14 -14.12
C VAL A 376 -6.00 -3.04 -12.88
N LYS A 377 -5.53 -3.60 -11.75
CA LYS A 377 -6.22 -3.45 -10.47
C LYS A 377 -5.98 -2.05 -9.88
N LEU A 378 -7.05 -1.39 -9.45
CA LEU A 378 -7.00 -0.06 -8.82
C LEU A 378 -7.68 -0.12 -7.44
N ILE A 379 -6.87 -0.04 -6.38
CA ILE A 379 -7.31 -0.03 -4.98
C ILE A 379 -7.12 1.38 -4.44
N ALA A 380 -8.10 1.93 -3.75
CA ALA A 380 -7.99 3.22 -3.08
C ALA A 380 -7.99 3.06 -1.56
N GLU A 381 -7.15 3.82 -0.87
CA GLU A 381 -7.44 4.29 0.49
C GLU A 381 -8.44 5.45 0.39
N PRO A 382 -9.72 5.27 0.73
CA PRO A 382 -10.77 6.21 0.36
C PRO A 382 -10.93 7.34 1.39
N TRP A 383 -9.84 7.80 1.99
CA TRP A 383 -9.84 8.94 2.90
C TRP A 383 -8.55 9.76 2.78
N ASP A 384 -8.64 11.04 3.11
CA ASP A 384 -7.50 11.91 3.40
C ASP A 384 -7.83 12.77 4.63
N ILE A 385 -6.86 13.55 5.15
CA ILE A 385 -7.06 14.35 6.36
C ILE A 385 -7.65 15.75 6.08
N GLY A 386 -7.80 16.12 4.80
CA GLY A 386 -8.41 17.37 4.38
C GLY A 386 -9.91 17.41 4.64
N ASN A 387 -10.49 18.62 4.60
CA ASN A 387 -11.93 18.77 4.75
C ASN A 387 -12.67 17.99 3.65
N GLY A 388 -13.69 17.22 4.05
CA GLY A 388 -14.41 16.32 3.15
C GLY A 388 -13.57 15.16 2.61
N GLY A 389 -12.48 14.78 3.29
CA GLY A 389 -11.58 13.72 2.84
C GLY A 389 -12.15 12.31 2.87
N TYR A 390 -13.13 12.01 3.74
CA TYR A 390 -13.72 10.66 3.83
C TYR A 390 -14.67 10.37 2.67
N GLN A 391 -14.29 9.44 1.80
CA GLN A 391 -14.94 9.15 0.50
C GLN A 391 -15.24 7.66 0.26
N LEU A 392 -15.33 6.86 1.32
CA LEU A 392 -15.68 5.44 1.23
C LEU A 392 -16.98 5.24 0.44
N GLY A 393 -16.91 4.46 -0.63
CA GLY A 393 -18.02 4.14 -1.52
C GLY A 393 -18.26 5.15 -2.63
N HIS A 394 -17.53 6.27 -2.67
CA HIS A 394 -17.75 7.38 -3.61
C HIS A 394 -16.79 7.40 -4.82
N PHE A 395 -15.85 6.46 -4.90
CA PHE A 395 -14.95 6.36 -6.05
C PHE A 395 -15.67 5.93 -7.35
N PRO A 396 -15.09 6.19 -8.53
CA PRO A 396 -15.66 5.78 -9.81
C PRO A 396 -15.83 4.26 -9.93
N ASN A 397 -16.71 3.82 -10.84
CA ASN A 397 -16.82 2.40 -11.18
C ASN A 397 -15.48 1.87 -11.72
N GLY A 398 -15.13 0.63 -11.35
CA GLY A 398 -13.84 0.01 -11.65
C GLY A 398 -12.84 0.08 -10.49
N TRP A 399 -13.01 1.05 -9.58
CA TRP A 399 -12.19 1.14 -8.37
C TRP A 399 -12.69 0.20 -7.27
N VAL A 400 -11.73 -0.34 -6.53
CA VAL A 400 -11.93 -1.11 -5.30
C VAL A 400 -11.41 -0.25 -4.13
N GLU A 401 -12.04 -0.33 -2.97
CA GLU A 401 -11.72 0.56 -1.84
C GLU A 401 -11.48 -0.25 -0.56
N TRP A 402 -10.44 0.11 0.18
CA TRP A 402 -10.25 -0.34 1.56
C TRP A 402 -11.45 0.04 2.43
N SER A 403 -11.92 -0.89 3.27
CA SER A 403 -13.03 -0.64 4.21
C SER A 403 -12.56 -0.59 5.66
N ASP A 404 -12.32 0.63 6.14
CA ASP A 404 -12.18 0.93 7.58
C ASP A 404 -13.44 0.54 8.37
N GLN A 405 -14.62 0.65 7.77
CA GLN A 405 -15.85 0.19 8.40
C GLN A 405 -15.87 -1.32 8.63
N PHE A 406 -15.36 -2.13 7.68
CA PHE A 406 -15.19 -3.58 7.91
C PHE A 406 -14.18 -3.80 9.05
N ARG A 407 -13.01 -3.16 8.97
CA ARG A 407 -11.95 -3.23 9.99
C ARG A 407 -12.50 -2.96 11.39
N ASP A 408 -13.12 -1.81 11.59
CA ASP A 408 -13.55 -1.35 12.91
C ASP A 408 -14.72 -2.18 13.47
N VAL A 409 -15.69 -2.53 12.62
CA VAL A 409 -16.81 -3.38 13.03
C VAL A 409 -16.32 -4.77 13.41
N MET A 410 -15.43 -5.39 12.63
CA MET A 410 -14.94 -6.74 12.93
C MET A 410 -14.04 -6.76 14.17
N ARG A 411 -13.15 -5.77 14.33
CA ARG A 411 -12.36 -5.59 15.56
C ARG A 411 -13.26 -5.46 16.78
N LYS A 412 -14.24 -4.56 16.73
CA LYS A 412 -15.18 -4.35 17.82
C LYS A 412 -16.03 -5.60 18.07
N PHE A 413 -16.57 -6.24 17.04
CA PHE A 413 -17.39 -7.44 17.17
C PHE A 413 -16.64 -8.63 17.78
N TRP A 414 -15.31 -8.73 17.63
CA TRP A 414 -14.53 -9.81 18.22
C TRP A 414 -13.92 -9.48 19.58
N LEU A 415 -13.64 -8.21 19.87
CA LEU A 415 -12.85 -7.82 21.04
C LEU A 415 -13.62 -7.00 22.08
N HIS A 416 -14.72 -6.34 21.67
CA HIS A 416 -15.49 -5.42 22.50
C HIS A 416 -17.00 -5.70 22.42
N ASP A 417 -17.80 -5.15 23.33
CA ASP A 417 -19.26 -5.24 23.24
C ASP A 417 -19.85 -4.10 22.38
N GLY A 418 -21.13 -4.21 22.04
CA GLY A 418 -21.87 -3.12 21.38
C GLY A 418 -21.79 -3.11 19.85
N VAL A 419 -21.65 -4.27 19.22
CA VAL A 419 -21.94 -4.49 17.79
C VAL A 419 -23.07 -5.52 17.68
N HIS A 420 -24.18 -5.12 17.09
CA HIS A 420 -25.32 -6.01 16.84
C HIS A 420 -25.02 -6.94 15.66
N ARG A 421 -25.66 -8.12 15.63
CA ARG A 421 -25.47 -9.11 14.56
C ARG A 421 -25.76 -8.56 13.16
N ALA A 422 -26.69 -7.62 13.04
CA ALA A 422 -27.02 -7.01 11.75
C ALA A 422 -25.83 -6.27 11.14
N LEU A 423 -25.10 -5.48 11.95
CA LEU A 423 -23.96 -4.72 11.47
C LEU A 423 -22.78 -5.65 11.11
N PHE A 424 -22.56 -6.71 11.89
CA PHE A 424 -21.60 -7.75 11.54
C PHE A 424 -21.97 -8.38 10.18
N ALA A 425 -23.22 -8.85 10.01
CA ALA A 425 -23.66 -9.52 8.80
C ALA A 425 -23.56 -8.61 7.57
N GLN A 426 -23.89 -7.32 7.73
CA GLN A 426 -23.77 -6.31 6.68
C GLN A 426 -22.33 -6.13 6.19
N ARG A 427 -21.36 -6.07 7.10
CA ARG A 427 -19.93 -5.98 6.76
C ARG A 427 -19.42 -7.31 6.17
N PHE A 428 -19.83 -8.44 6.74
CA PHE A 428 -19.47 -9.77 6.23
C PHE A 428 -20.03 -10.04 4.81
N ALA A 429 -21.18 -9.45 4.46
CA ALA A 429 -21.80 -9.48 3.14
C ALA A 429 -21.38 -8.28 2.26
N ALA A 430 -20.08 -8.01 2.22
CA ALA A 430 -19.44 -7.00 1.35
C ALA A 430 -19.95 -5.56 1.48
N SER A 431 -20.44 -5.17 2.67
CA SER A 431 -20.84 -3.78 2.97
C SER A 431 -21.81 -3.21 1.94
N SER A 432 -22.84 -3.99 1.59
CA SER A 432 -23.78 -3.64 0.51
C SER A 432 -24.47 -2.27 0.70
N ASP A 433 -24.61 -1.76 1.92
CA ASP A 433 -25.10 -0.40 2.19
C ASP A 433 -24.24 0.71 1.60
N SER A 434 -22.93 0.50 1.50
CA SER A 434 -22.00 1.49 0.95
C SER A 434 -21.67 1.23 -0.52
N PHE A 435 -21.69 -0.05 -0.94
CA PHE A 435 -21.16 -0.47 -2.23
C PHE A 435 -22.20 -0.99 -3.23
N HIS A 436 -23.40 -1.39 -2.79
CA HIS A 436 -24.43 -1.95 -3.68
C HIS A 436 -25.21 -0.84 -4.42
N ARG A 437 -24.50 -0.17 -5.32
CA ARG A 437 -25.05 0.80 -6.29
C ARG A 437 -24.74 0.37 -7.71
N GLN A 438 -25.44 0.99 -8.67
CA GLN A 438 -25.32 0.64 -10.09
C GLN A 438 -23.86 0.66 -10.57
N GLY A 439 -23.42 -0.44 -11.18
CA GLY A 439 -22.07 -0.58 -11.75
C GLY A 439 -21.01 -1.15 -10.80
N ARG A 440 -21.33 -1.36 -9.51
CA ARG A 440 -20.42 -2.00 -8.55
C ARG A 440 -20.81 -3.43 -8.22
N ARG A 441 -19.83 -4.19 -7.77
CA ARG A 441 -19.91 -5.60 -7.39
C ARG A 441 -19.38 -5.77 -5.97
N PRO A 442 -19.64 -6.89 -5.27
CA PRO A 442 -19.07 -7.14 -3.95
C PRO A 442 -17.55 -7.00 -3.90
N VAL A 443 -16.85 -7.34 -5.00
CA VAL A 443 -15.38 -7.19 -5.09
C VAL A 443 -14.90 -5.73 -5.03
N SER A 444 -15.80 -4.75 -5.06
CA SER A 444 -15.47 -3.32 -4.91
C SER A 444 -15.03 -2.93 -3.50
N VAL A 445 -15.12 -3.85 -2.52
CA VAL A 445 -14.61 -3.65 -1.17
C VAL A 445 -13.39 -4.53 -0.91
N VAL A 446 -12.30 -3.95 -0.40
CA VAL A 446 -11.21 -4.68 0.26
C VAL A 446 -11.54 -4.78 1.74
N ASN A 447 -11.80 -6.01 2.20
CA ASN A 447 -12.01 -6.31 3.60
C ASN A 447 -10.66 -6.61 4.25
N PHE A 448 -10.34 -5.89 5.33
CA PHE A 448 -9.13 -6.11 6.11
C PHE A 448 -9.40 -5.87 7.59
N ILE A 449 -8.58 -6.47 8.45
CA ILE A 449 -8.62 -6.25 9.91
C ILE A 449 -7.36 -5.57 10.38
N CYS A 450 -6.21 -5.89 9.80
CA CYS A 450 -4.92 -5.28 10.06
C CYS A 450 -4.29 -4.91 8.72
N ALA A 451 -3.49 -3.86 8.75
CA ALA A 451 -2.66 -3.35 7.67
C ALA A 451 -1.38 -2.80 8.31
N HIS A 452 -0.47 -2.23 7.52
CA HIS A 452 0.75 -1.61 8.03
C HIS A 452 0.46 -0.49 9.06
N ASP A 453 -0.62 0.28 8.87
CA ASP A 453 -1.10 1.28 9.85
C ASP A 453 -1.91 0.60 10.98
N GLY A 454 -1.55 0.96 12.21
CA GLY A 454 -2.12 0.41 13.43
C GLY A 454 -1.40 -0.85 13.91
N PHE A 455 -2.07 -1.62 14.76
CA PHE A 455 -1.54 -2.90 15.23
C PHE A 455 -1.66 -3.99 14.15
N ASN A 456 -0.62 -4.83 14.06
CA ASN A 456 -0.76 -6.18 13.51
C ASN A 456 -1.70 -7.05 14.38
N LEU A 457 -2.07 -8.22 13.87
CA LEU A 457 -3.14 -9.01 14.48
C LEU A 457 -2.76 -9.61 15.83
N ARG A 458 -1.47 -9.92 16.06
CA ARG A 458 -1.01 -10.37 17.38
C ARG A 458 -1.12 -9.25 18.42
N ASP A 459 -0.78 -8.03 18.04
CA ASP A 459 -0.77 -6.88 18.95
C ASP A 459 -2.20 -6.39 19.24
N MET A 460 -3.11 -6.54 18.28
CA MET A 460 -4.56 -6.33 18.47
C MET A 460 -5.16 -7.12 19.64
N VAL A 461 -4.61 -8.31 19.93
CA VAL A 461 -5.05 -9.16 21.06
C VAL A 461 -4.09 -9.13 22.25
N SER A 462 -3.02 -8.34 22.18
CA SER A 462 -1.97 -8.31 23.21
C SER A 462 -1.81 -6.95 23.88
N TYR A 463 -2.34 -5.87 23.29
CA TYR A 463 -2.15 -4.50 23.80
C TYR A 463 -3.45 -3.69 23.80
N ASN A 464 -3.72 -2.95 24.87
CA ASN A 464 -4.79 -1.95 24.93
C ASN A 464 -4.29 -0.55 24.56
N HIS A 465 -3.00 -0.30 24.74
CA HIS A 465 -2.38 0.99 24.49
C HIS A 465 -1.25 0.85 23.49
N LYS A 466 -1.01 1.90 22.71
CA LYS A 466 0.15 1.99 21.82
C LYS A 466 1.43 2.26 22.64
N HIS A 467 2.53 1.66 22.18
CA HIS A 467 3.88 1.71 22.74
C HIS A 467 4.87 2.15 21.65
N ASN A 468 4.68 3.37 21.15
CA ASN A 468 5.45 3.98 20.06
C ASN A 468 6.67 4.76 20.58
N GLN A 469 7.13 4.51 21.80
CA GLN A 469 8.25 5.27 22.40
C GLN A 469 9.53 5.15 21.55
N ALA A 470 9.70 4.03 20.83
CA ALA A 470 10.79 3.83 19.88
C ALA A 470 10.83 4.87 18.75
N ASN A 471 9.69 5.46 18.40
CA ASN A 471 9.56 6.50 17.37
C ASN A 471 10.05 7.87 17.83
N LYS A 472 10.41 8.04 19.12
CA LYS A 472 10.98 9.28 19.69
C LYS A 472 10.05 10.50 19.65
N GLU A 473 8.75 10.29 19.50
CA GLU A 473 7.72 11.35 19.55
C GLU A 473 6.95 11.39 20.87
N HIS A 474 7.50 10.79 21.93
CA HIS A 474 6.86 10.66 23.24
C HIS A 474 5.47 9.99 23.18
N ASN A 475 5.32 8.98 22.32
CA ASN A 475 4.08 8.21 22.13
C ASN A 475 2.89 9.05 21.62
N ARG A 476 3.14 10.22 21.02
CA ARG A 476 2.06 11.08 20.48
C ARG A 476 1.55 10.60 19.13
N ASP A 477 2.44 10.06 18.31
CA ASP A 477 2.19 9.53 16.98
C ASP A 477 1.38 8.21 17.01
N GLY A 478 0.71 7.87 15.90
CA GLY A 478 -0.20 6.71 15.81
C GLY A 478 -1.59 6.97 16.38
N HIS A 479 -2.59 6.26 15.87
CA HIS A 479 -3.98 6.45 16.30
C HIS A 479 -4.24 5.89 17.71
N ASN A 480 -5.13 6.53 18.48
CA ASN A 480 -5.49 6.07 19.83
C ASN A 480 -6.67 5.10 19.84
N HIS A 481 -7.44 5.03 18.75
CA HIS A 481 -8.64 4.21 18.63
C HIS A 481 -8.34 2.88 17.95
N ASN A 482 -7.66 1.97 18.65
CA ASN A 482 -7.22 0.68 18.08
C ASN A 482 -8.34 -0.36 17.99
N LEU A 483 -9.34 -0.28 18.88
CA LEU A 483 -10.35 -1.32 19.10
C LEU A 483 -9.73 -2.68 19.48
N SER A 484 -8.55 -2.65 20.11
CA SER A 484 -7.79 -3.81 20.57
C SER A 484 -8.20 -4.27 21.97
N TRP A 485 -7.82 -5.48 22.34
CA TRP A 485 -8.01 -6.01 23.69
C TRP A 485 -6.88 -6.95 24.08
N ASN A 486 -6.14 -6.62 25.14
CA ASN A 486 -4.97 -7.37 25.58
C ASN A 486 -5.25 -8.76 26.20
N CYS A 487 -6.52 -9.20 26.24
CA CYS A 487 -6.96 -10.46 26.82
C CYS A 487 -6.66 -10.64 28.32
N GLY A 488 -6.42 -9.54 29.05
CA GLY A 488 -6.26 -9.52 30.52
C GLY A 488 -4.88 -9.09 30.99
N GLU A 489 -3.84 -9.22 30.17
CA GLU A 489 -2.47 -8.82 30.50
C GLU A 489 -1.89 -7.97 29.35
N GLU A 490 -1.23 -6.85 29.63
CA GLU A 490 -0.62 -6.02 28.58
C GLU A 490 0.70 -6.63 28.09
N GLY A 491 0.84 -6.83 26.78
CA GLY A 491 2.04 -7.36 26.16
C GLY A 491 2.26 -8.87 26.38
N PRO A 492 3.53 -9.34 26.35
CA PRO A 492 3.87 -10.75 26.52
C PRO A 492 3.37 -11.33 27.85
N SER A 493 2.71 -12.48 27.81
CA SER A 493 2.12 -13.14 28.98
C SER A 493 2.72 -14.53 29.22
N LYS A 494 2.90 -14.89 30.49
CA LYS A 494 3.25 -16.26 30.93
C LYS A 494 2.02 -17.12 31.24
N ASP A 495 0.83 -16.53 31.25
CA ASP A 495 -0.42 -17.25 31.47
C ASP A 495 -0.83 -18.00 30.19
N ALA A 496 -0.89 -19.33 30.27
CA ALA A 496 -1.29 -20.17 29.15
C ALA A 496 -2.74 -19.91 28.70
N GLY A 497 -3.64 -19.59 29.63
CA GLY A 497 -5.04 -19.28 29.33
C GLY A 497 -5.17 -17.99 28.51
N VAL A 498 -4.40 -16.95 28.86
CA VAL A 498 -4.34 -15.69 28.08
C VAL A 498 -3.82 -15.97 26.66
N ASN A 499 -2.71 -16.70 26.53
CA ASN A 499 -2.13 -16.99 25.21
C ASN A 499 -3.05 -17.87 24.34
N ILE A 500 -3.74 -18.85 24.92
CA ILE A 500 -4.74 -19.66 24.23
C ILE A 500 -5.90 -18.81 23.73
N LEU A 501 -6.41 -17.90 24.56
CA LEU A 501 -7.49 -16.97 24.21
C LEU A 501 -7.10 -16.01 23.08
N ARG A 502 -5.86 -15.49 23.12
CA ARG A 502 -5.29 -14.65 22.06
C ARG A 502 -5.22 -15.38 20.74
N LEU A 503 -4.67 -16.60 20.74
CA LEU A 503 -4.55 -17.40 19.52
C LEU A 503 -5.92 -17.74 18.90
N ARG A 504 -6.93 -18.07 19.74
CA ARG A 504 -8.30 -18.30 19.27
C ARG A 504 -8.92 -17.06 18.63
N SER A 505 -8.78 -15.92 19.28
CA SER A 505 -9.32 -14.63 18.81
C SER A 505 -8.65 -14.22 17.50
N LEU A 506 -7.33 -14.37 17.40
CA LEU A 506 -6.55 -14.12 16.20
C LEU A 506 -7.03 -15.00 15.03
N LYS A 507 -7.12 -16.32 15.24
CA LYS A 507 -7.60 -17.26 14.22
C LYS A 507 -9.07 -17.02 13.81
N ALA A 508 -9.90 -16.57 14.74
CA ALA A 508 -11.29 -16.20 14.47
C ALA A 508 -11.40 -14.94 13.60
N MET A 509 -10.54 -13.94 13.85
CA MET A 509 -10.45 -12.72 13.04
C MET A 509 -9.93 -13.03 11.63
N LEU A 510 -8.91 -13.89 11.48
CA LEU A 510 -8.45 -14.38 10.17
C LEU A 510 -9.56 -15.11 9.39
N ALA A 511 -10.32 -15.99 10.05
CA ALA A 511 -11.45 -16.66 9.41
C ALA A 511 -12.52 -15.67 8.97
N THR A 512 -12.77 -14.62 9.75
CA THR A 512 -13.77 -13.59 9.44
C THR A 512 -13.40 -12.82 8.18
N VAL A 513 -12.14 -12.37 8.04
CA VAL A 513 -11.73 -11.62 6.84
C VAL A 513 -11.65 -12.52 5.60
N LEU A 514 -11.08 -13.72 5.72
CA LEU A 514 -10.88 -14.62 4.57
C LEU A 514 -12.18 -15.25 4.05
N LEU A 515 -13.21 -15.38 4.89
CA LEU A 515 -14.50 -15.96 4.51
C LEU A 515 -15.62 -14.93 4.34
N ALA A 516 -15.34 -13.63 4.47
CA ALA A 516 -16.30 -12.59 4.12
C ALA A 516 -16.45 -12.44 2.59
N GLN A 517 -17.63 -12.01 2.16
CA GLN A 517 -17.86 -11.58 0.79
C GLN A 517 -17.10 -10.27 0.51
N GLY A 518 -16.52 -10.13 -0.68
CA GLY A 518 -15.65 -9.01 -1.05
C GLY A 518 -14.22 -9.50 -1.29
N THR A 519 -13.26 -8.60 -1.44
CA THR A 519 -11.85 -8.95 -1.66
C THR A 519 -11.11 -8.98 -0.32
N PRO A 520 -10.62 -10.12 0.18
CA PRO A 520 -9.90 -10.16 1.44
C PRO A 520 -8.46 -9.66 1.29
N MET A 521 -8.00 -8.93 2.30
CA MET A 521 -6.60 -8.56 2.50
C MET A 521 -6.18 -8.91 3.93
N PHE A 522 -4.96 -9.41 4.09
CA PHE A 522 -4.32 -9.55 5.40
C PHE A 522 -2.85 -9.13 5.33
N LEU A 523 -2.33 -8.71 6.50
CA LEU A 523 -0.99 -8.18 6.65
C LEU A 523 0.04 -9.32 6.76
N ALA A 524 1.16 -9.16 6.07
CA ALA A 524 2.28 -10.08 6.15
C ALA A 524 2.80 -10.23 7.58
N GLY A 525 2.95 -11.48 8.02
CA GLY A 525 3.35 -11.81 9.37
C GLY A 525 2.18 -12.09 10.31
N ASP A 526 0.94 -11.72 9.97
CA ASP A 526 -0.24 -12.14 10.76
C ASP A 526 -0.39 -13.66 10.76
N GLU A 527 0.01 -14.34 9.67
CA GLU A 527 0.03 -15.80 9.57
C GLU A 527 1.20 -16.45 10.33
N LEU A 528 2.17 -15.64 10.77
CA LEU A 528 3.29 -16.06 11.61
C LEU A 528 3.08 -15.66 13.09
N GLY A 529 2.05 -14.86 13.40
CA GLY A 529 1.89 -14.27 14.73
C GLY A 529 2.93 -13.19 15.04
N HIS A 530 3.39 -12.47 14.02
CA HIS A 530 4.32 -11.35 14.14
C HIS A 530 3.80 -10.28 15.10
N THR A 531 4.71 -9.63 15.83
CA THR A 531 4.41 -8.58 16.81
C THR A 531 5.36 -7.42 16.58
N GLN A 532 4.84 -6.19 16.70
CA GLN A 532 5.58 -4.94 16.70
C GLN A 532 5.75 -4.44 18.15
N GLN A 533 5.55 -5.34 19.13
CA GLN A 533 5.69 -5.09 20.56
C GLN A 533 4.77 -3.98 21.06
N GLY A 534 3.60 -3.82 20.43
CA GLY A 534 2.65 -2.79 20.77
C GLY A 534 2.97 -1.43 20.15
N ASN A 535 3.93 -1.32 19.23
CA ASN A 535 4.04 -0.15 18.36
C ASN A 535 2.94 -0.24 17.29
N ASN A 536 2.06 0.75 17.20
CA ASN A 536 0.97 0.79 16.21
C ASN A 536 1.22 1.78 15.06
N ASN A 537 2.44 2.28 14.95
CA ASN A 537 2.86 3.23 13.94
C ASN A 537 4.35 3.05 13.67
N ALA A 538 4.78 1.83 13.34
CA ALA A 538 6.20 1.49 13.23
C ALA A 538 6.86 2.04 11.93
N TYR A 539 6.36 3.16 11.38
CA TYR A 539 6.79 3.72 10.10
C TYR A 539 8.27 4.05 10.01
N CYS A 540 8.92 4.31 11.15
CA CYS A 540 10.32 4.71 11.22
C CYS A 540 11.24 3.68 11.88
N GLN A 541 10.82 2.41 11.94
CA GLN A 541 11.54 1.33 12.63
C GLN A 541 12.08 0.29 11.65
N ASP A 542 13.19 0.60 10.96
CA ASP A 542 13.91 -0.41 10.16
C ASP A 542 14.77 -1.31 11.07
N ASN A 543 14.11 -2.18 11.84
CA ASN A 543 14.72 -3.08 12.81
C ASN A 543 13.76 -4.25 13.16
N GLU A 544 14.10 -5.02 14.18
CA GLU A 544 13.37 -6.21 14.62
C GLU A 544 11.93 -5.94 15.09
N ILE A 545 11.51 -4.68 15.26
CA ILE A 545 10.10 -4.32 15.44
C ILE A 545 9.29 -4.67 14.19
N ASN A 546 9.81 -4.38 12.98
CA ASN A 546 9.11 -4.62 11.72
C ASN A 546 9.59 -5.86 10.96
N TRP A 547 10.81 -6.33 11.21
CA TRP A 547 11.32 -7.50 10.47
C TRP A 547 10.59 -8.78 10.91
N LEU A 548 10.06 -9.52 9.93
CA LEU A 548 9.30 -10.74 10.20
C LEU A 548 10.22 -11.82 10.77
N ASN A 549 9.92 -12.28 11.98
CA ASN A 549 10.72 -13.29 12.67
C ASN A 549 10.20 -14.70 12.37
N TRP A 550 10.74 -15.32 11.33
CA TRP A 550 10.36 -16.65 10.84
C TRP A 550 10.66 -17.78 11.83
N GLU A 551 11.72 -17.65 12.65
CA GLU A 551 12.08 -18.65 13.66
C GLU A 551 11.10 -18.67 14.84
N LYS A 552 10.36 -17.59 15.07
CA LYS A 552 9.35 -17.46 16.12
C LYS A 552 7.91 -17.59 15.61
N ALA A 553 7.73 -18.10 14.39
CA ALA A 553 6.41 -18.27 13.81
C ALA A 553 5.49 -19.16 14.67
N GLU A 554 4.24 -18.75 14.83
CA GLU A 554 3.23 -19.49 15.59
C GLU A 554 2.89 -20.82 14.88
N PRO A 555 3.11 -21.98 15.53
CA PRO A 555 2.93 -23.27 14.89
C PRO A 555 1.52 -23.50 14.35
N GLY A 556 1.42 -23.93 13.09
CA GLY A 556 0.14 -24.29 12.46
C GLY A 556 -0.70 -23.09 12.00
N LEU A 557 -0.26 -21.85 12.23
CA LEU A 557 -1.04 -20.66 11.89
C LEU A 557 -1.03 -20.39 10.37
N ALA A 558 0.12 -20.54 9.72
CA ALA A 558 0.23 -20.43 8.26
C ALA A 558 -0.59 -21.51 7.54
N GLU A 559 -0.59 -22.75 8.05
CA GLU A 559 -1.44 -23.84 7.55
C GLU A 559 -2.92 -23.52 7.71
N TYR A 560 -3.30 -22.95 8.86
CA TYR A 560 -4.68 -22.53 9.11
C TYR A 560 -5.14 -21.44 8.12
N VAL A 561 -4.28 -20.46 7.80
CA VAL A 561 -4.55 -19.45 6.77
C VAL A 561 -4.69 -20.09 5.39
N GLY A 562 -3.79 -21.02 5.04
CA GLY A 562 -3.86 -21.76 3.78
C GLY A 562 -5.17 -22.53 3.61
N GLU A 563 -5.64 -23.21 4.67
CA GLU A 563 -6.92 -23.91 4.66
C GLU A 563 -8.12 -22.95 4.55
N LEU A 564 -8.09 -21.79 5.20
CA LEU A 564 -9.15 -20.77 5.05
C LEU A 564 -9.24 -20.28 3.59
N ILE A 565 -8.09 -20.03 2.95
CA ILE A 565 -8.05 -19.62 1.55
C ILE A 565 -8.52 -20.75 0.63
N ALA A 566 -8.18 -22.01 0.93
CA ALA A 566 -8.68 -23.17 0.19
C ALA A 566 -10.21 -23.30 0.30
N ILE A 567 -10.77 -23.15 1.50
CA ILE A 567 -12.23 -23.14 1.75
C ILE A 567 -12.90 -22.00 0.97
N ARG A 568 -12.30 -20.80 0.97
CA ARG A 568 -12.79 -19.66 0.19
C ARG A 568 -12.89 -20.01 -1.30
N LYS A 569 -11.81 -20.58 -1.86
CA LYS A 569 -11.73 -20.93 -3.29
C LYS A 569 -12.69 -22.07 -3.68
N SER A 570 -13.03 -22.98 -2.76
CA SER A 570 -14.01 -24.05 -3.02
C SER A 570 -15.47 -23.60 -2.88
N CYS A 571 -15.72 -22.50 -2.17
CA CYS A 571 -17.06 -21.97 -1.96
C CYS A 571 -17.50 -21.02 -3.10
N ALA A 572 -18.30 -21.55 -4.03
CA ALA A 572 -18.77 -20.81 -5.21
C ALA A 572 -19.43 -19.47 -4.89
N VAL A 573 -20.17 -19.39 -3.79
CA VAL A 573 -20.87 -18.17 -3.35
C VAL A 573 -19.89 -17.05 -2.95
N LEU A 574 -18.73 -17.39 -2.37
CA LEU A 574 -17.69 -16.42 -2.01
C LEU A 574 -16.92 -15.87 -3.23
N ILE A 575 -16.78 -16.69 -4.28
CA ILE A 575 -16.08 -16.32 -5.53
C ILE A 575 -17.04 -15.96 -6.69
N SER A 576 -18.34 -15.79 -6.42
CA SER A 576 -19.35 -15.56 -7.47
C SER A 576 -19.33 -14.15 -8.07
N GLY A 577 -18.81 -13.16 -7.33
CA GLY A 577 -18.90 -11.74 -7.67
C GLY A 577 -20.33 -11.18 -7.71
N ARG A 578 -21.31 -11.88 -7.12
CA ARG A 578 -22.72 -11.45 -7.03
C ARG A 578 -23.10 -11.16 -5.60
N TRP A 579 -23.87 -10.10 -5.39
CA TRP A 579 -24.47 -9.77 -4.10
C TRP A 579 -25.31 -10.94 -3.60
N TRP A 580 -25.20 -11.26 -2.31
CA TRP A 580 -26.03 -12.30 -1.71
C TRP A 580 -27.45 -11.78 -1.53
N THR A 581 -28.42 -12.63 -1.78
CA THR A 581 -29.85 -12.29 -1.82
C THR A 581 -30.63 -12.89 -0.65
N GLY A 582 -30.16 -14.02 -0.10
CA GLY A 582 -30.89 -14.81 0.88
C GLY A 582 -32.17 -15.45 0.33
N ILE A 583 -32.36 -15.45 -1.00
CA ILE A 583 -33.55 -16.00 -1.64
C ILE A 583 -33.33 -17.49 -1.89
N HIS A 584 -34.27 -18.31 -1.43
CA HIS A 584 -34.26 -19.75 -1.70
C HIS A 584 -34.56 -20.06 -3.16
N ASP A 585 -33.75 -20.94 -3.75
CA ASP A 585 -33.97 -21.54 -5.06
C ASP A 585 -35.13 -22.56 -5.04
N GLU A 586 -35.44 -23.15 -6.20
CA GLU A 586 -36.51 -24.15 -6.34
C GLU A 586 -36.28 -25.44 -5.52
N TRP A 587 -35.05 -25.65 -5.03
CA TRP A 587 -34.66 -26.76 -4.16
C TRP A 587 -34.59 -26.34 -2.68
N GLY A 588 -34.98 -25.10 -2.35
CA GLY A 588 -34.99 -24.59 -0.98
C GLY A 588 -33.60 -24.23 -0.46
N ARG A 589 -32.62 -23.92 -1.32
CA ARG A 589 -31.28 -23.46 -0.92
C ARG A 589 -31.11 -21.97 -1.21
N ALA A 590 -30.57 -21.22 -0.25
CA ALA A 590 -30.19 -19.83 -0.46
C ALA A 590 -28.66 -19.69 -0.62
N ASP A 591 -28.23 -18.60 -1.24
CA ASP A 591 -26.81 -18.23 -1.30
C ASP A 591 -26.25 -17.96 0.11
N VAL A 592 -27.04 -17.36 0.99
CA VAL A 592 -26.75 -17.18 2.43
C VAL A 592 -27.98 -17.38 3.30
N GLU A 593 -27.80 -18.07 4.43
CA GLU A 593 -28.76 -18.08 5.54
C GLU A 593 -28.07 -17.72 6.85
N TRP A 594 -28.74 -16.91 7.66
CA TRP A 594 -28.24 -16.43 8.95
C TRP A 594 -29.09 -17.00 10.07
N LEU A 595 -28.49 -17.86 10.89
CA LEU A 595 -29.19 -18.63 11.91
C LEU A 595 -28.70 -18.24 13.31
N ASN A 596 -29.58 -18.29 14.29
CA ASN A 596 -29.22 -18.19 15.70
C ASN A 596 -28.63 -19.53 16.20
N PRO A 597 -28.09 -19.60 17.43
CA PRO A 597 -27.54 -20.84 17.97
C PRO A 597 -28.53 -22.01 18.10
N SER A 598 -29.84 -21.79 18.03
CA SER A 598 -30.82 -22.89 18.05
C SER A 598 -31.10 -23.50 16.67
N GLY A 599 -30.45 -23.00 15.62
CA GLY A 599 -30.62 -23.45 14.24
C GLY A 599 -31.79 -22.79 13.50
N ALA A 600 -32.46 -21.81 14.14
CA ALA A 600 -33.56 -21.07 13.52
C ALA A 600 -33.05 -19.79 12.84
N PRO A 601 -33.70 -19.32 11.76
CA PRO A 601 -33.38 -18.03 11.14
C PRO A 601 -33.42 -16.87 12.14
N LEU A 602 -32.49 -15.92 12.01
CA LEU A 602 -32.49 -14.70 12.83
C LEU A 602 -33.72 -13.82 12.50
N HIS A 603 -34.49 -13.48 13.52
CA HIS A 603 -35.64 -12.56 13.41
C HIS A 603 -35.27 -11.12 13.79
N SER A 604 -36.17 -10.15 13.60
CA SER A 604 -35.87 -8.72 13.81
C SER A 604 -35.28 -8.39 15.18
N HIS A 605 -35.75 -9.05 16.25
CA HIS A 605 -35.20 -8.84 17.60
C HIS A 605 -33.80 -9.43 17.75
N ASP A 606 -33.53 -10.57 17.11
CA ASP A 606 -32.22 -11.20 17.11
C ASP A 606 -31.16 -10.33 16.43
N TRP A 607 -31.53 -9.70 15.33
CA TRP A 607 -30.67 -8.83 14.54
C TRP A 607 -30.21 -7.58 15.30
N GLN A 608 -31.09 -7.05 16.14
CA GLN A 608 -30.86 -5.85 16.96
C GLN A 608 -30.33 -6.18 18.37
N ASP A 609 -30.10 -7.45 18.68
CA ASP A 609 -29.52 -7.84 19.97
C ASP A 609 -28.00 -7.62 19.97
N ALA A 610 -27.53 -6.67 20.78
CA ALA A 610 -26.09 -6.41 20.99
C ALA A 610 -25.45 -7.40 21.99
N GLY A 611 -26.25 -8.13 22.76
CA GLY A 611 -25.77 -9.18 23.66
C GLY A 611 -25.55 -10.52 22.95
N GLY A 612 -26.31 -10.77 21.88
CA GLY A 612 -26.20 -11.95 21.03
C GLY A 612 -24.97 -11.92 20.12
N ARG A 613 -23.82 -12.41 20.61
CA ARG A 613 -22.53 -12.44 19.87
C ARG A 613 -22.22 -13.79 19.21
N ALA A 614 -23.25 -14.61 19.01
CA ALA A 614 -23.16 -15.92 18.41
C ALA A 614 -24.19 -16.07 17.27
N MET A 615 -23.74 -16.62 16.14
CA MET A 615 -24.59 -16.89 14.97
C MET A 615 -23.96 -17.97 14.09
N MET A 616 -24.78 -18.54 13.21
CA MET A 616 -24.37 -19.42 12.12
C MET A 616 -24.59 -18.72 10.79
N ILE A 617 -23.63 -18.85 9.89
CA ILE A 617 -23.69 -18.36 8.51
C ILE A 617 -23.61 -19.59 7.62
N GLN A 618 -24.69 -19.92 6.93
CA GLN A 618 -24.75 -21.04 6.01
C GLN A 618 -24.65 -20.52 4.57
N LEU A 619 -23.64 -20.95 3.83
CA LEU A 619 -23.38 -20.53 2.44
C LEU A 619 -23.63 -21.69 1.48
N ASP A 620 -24.44 -21.45 0.44
CA ASP A 620 -24.84 -22.43 -0.60
C ASP A 620 -25.44 -23.74 -0.04
N GLY A 621 -25.92 -23.72 1.21
CA GLY A 621 -26.32 -24.92 1.93
C GLY A 621 -25.19 -25.92 2.21
N ARG A 622 -23.93 -25.59 1.90
CA ARG A 622 -22.78 -26.52 1.92
C ARG A 622 -21.72 -26.18 2.95
N LEU A 623 -21.51 -24.89 3.23
CA LEU A 623 -20.54 -24.43 4.21
C LEU A 623 -21.28 -23.78 5.38
N LEU A 624 -21.00 -24.21 6.61
CA LEU A 624 -21.61 -23.65 7.81
C LEU A 624 -20.52 -23.06 8.71
N ILE A 625 -20.55 -21.75 8.88
CA ILE A 625 -19.61 -21.00 9.70
C ILE A 625 -20.30 -20.63 11.01
N MET A 626 -19.88 -21.24 12.11
CA MET A 626 -20.32 -20.88 13.46
C MET A 626 -19.39 -19.84 14.05
N ILE A 627 -19.94 -18.67 14.34
CA ILE A 627 -19.25 -17.55 14.96
C ILE A 627 -19.64 -17.52 16.43
N ASN A 628 -18.66 -17.61 17.34
CA ASN A 628 -18.85 -17.35 18.76
C ASN A 628 -17.88 -16.28 19.26
N ALA A 629 -18.33 -15.02 19.21
CA ALA A 629 -17.60 -13.89 19.78
C ALA A 629 -17.99 -13.61 21.24
N SER A 630 -18.64 -14.55 21.94
CA SER A 630 -18.93 -14.39 23.38
C SER A 630 -17.75 -14.82 24.25
N ALA A 631 -17.81 -14.46 25.54
CA ALA A 631 -16.83 -14.87 26.55
C ALA A 631 -17.04 -16.32 27.05
N HIS A 632 -18.04 -17.03 26.54
CA HIS A 632 -18.42 -18.36 27.01
C HIS A 632 -18.56 -19.34 25.85
N GLN A 633 -18.50 -20.63 26.15
CA GLN A 633 -18.84 -21.66 25.17
C GLN A 633 -20.32 -21.55 24.80
N VAL A 634 -20.63 -21.67 23.52
CA VAL A 634 -22.00 -21.67 23.00
C VAL A 634 -22.31 -23.02 22.38
N HIS A 635 -23.52 -23.51 22.65
CA HIS A 635 -24.06 -24.72 22.06
C HIS A 635 -24.88 -24.36 20.82
N PHE A 636 -24.46 -24.85 19.66
CA PHE A 636 -25.16 -24.67 18.39
C PHE A 636 -25.92 -25.94 18.03
N ARG A 637 -27.22 -25.81 17.77
CA ARG A 637 -28.02 -26.87 17.15
C ARG A 637 -27.89 -26.74 15.63
N LEU A 638 -27.34 -27.78 15.00
CA LEU A 638 -27.03 -27.75 13.58
C LEU A 638 -28.31 -27.80 12.72
N PRO A 639 -28.35 -27.09 11.59
CA PRO A 639 -29.43 -27.24 10.62
C PRO A 639 -29.43 -28.65 10.03
N ALA A 640 -30.57 -29.06 9.45
CA ALA A 640 -30.71 -30.39 8.85
C ALA A 640 -29.63 -30.64 7.78
N GLY A 641 -28.92 -31.76 7.90
CA GLY A 641 -27.82 -32.11 7.01
C GLY A 641 -26.82 -33.04 7.70
N MET A 642 -25.88 -33.57 6.92
CA MET A 642 -24.72 -34.30 7.44
C MET A 642 -23.53 -33.36 7.38
N TRP A 643 -23.08 -32.89 8.55
CA TRP A 643 -22.01 -31.92 8.67
C TRP A 643 -20.73 -32.57 9.18
N CYS A 644 -19.61 -32.27 8.53
CA CYS A 644 -18.28 -32.71 8.95
C CYS A 644 -17.41 -31.51 9.33
N LEU A 645 -16.53 -31.68 10.33
CA LEU A 645 -15.55 -30.66 10.68
C LEU A 645 -14.66 -30.37 9.48
N ARG A 646 -14.64 -29.12 9.04
CA ARG A 646 -13.68 -28.67 8.02
C ARG A 646 -12.49 -27.97 8.67
N LEU A 647 -12.75 -27.04 9.60
CA LEU A 647 -11.71 -26.26 10.27
C LEU A 647 -12.24 -25.64 11.57
N ALA A 648 -11.42 -25.53 12.61
CA ALA A 648 -11.77 -24.84 13.85
C ALA A 648 -10.61 -23.97 14.36
N SER A 649 -10.90 -22.79 14.88
CA SER A 649 -9.87 -21.89 15.44
C SER A 649 -9.24 -22.41 16.74
N THR A 650 -9.89 -23.37 17.41
CA THR A 650 -9.35 -24.12 18.57
C THR A 650 -8.59 -25.39 18.18
N GLY A 651 -8.59 -25.77 16.90
CA GLY A 651 -8.27 -27.14 16.47
C GLY A 651 -9.35 -28.15 16.87
N ASP A 652 -9.12 -29.42 16.54
CA ASP A 652 -10.09 -30.52 16.69
C ASP A 652 -10.35 -30.90 18.17
N ALA A 653 -9.44 -30.55 19.07
CA ALA A 653 -9.45 -31.04 20.46
C ALA A 653 -10.58 -30.47 21.32
N GLU A 654 -11.19 -29.35 20.94
CA GLU A 654 -12.24 -28.68 21.73
C GLU A 654 -13.58 -28.51 21.01
N SER A 655 -13.62 -28.73 19.68
CA SER A 655 -14.87 -28.71 18.92
C SER A 655 -15.51 -30.10 18.92
N ALA A 656 -16.37 -30.36 19.92
CA ALA A 656 -17.16 -31.58 19.96
C ALA A 656 -18.36 -31.48 19.00
N ILE A 657 -18.25 -32.12 17.84
CA ILE A 657 -19.34 -32.24 16.87
C ILE A 657 -20.09 -33.55 17.12
N ASN A 658 -21.39 -33.42 17.33
CA ASN A 658 -22.35 -34.50 17.33
C ASN A 658 -23.22 -34.38 16.07
N PRO A 659 -23.96 -35.43 15.67
CA PRO A 659 -24.78 -35.41 14.45
C PRO A 659 -25.79 -34.25 14.35
N HIS A 660 -26.17 -33.64 15.48
CA HIS A 660 -27.17 -32.58 15.55
C HIS A 660 -26.69 -31.31 16.25
N ASP A 661 -25.52 -31.32 16.88
CA ASP A 661 -25.09 -30.24 17.76
C ASP A 661 -23.58 -30.05 17.71
N CYS A 662 -23.12 -28.81 17.86
CA CYS A 662 -21.70 -28.47 17.95
C CYS A 662 -21.46 -27.50 19.11
N ARG A 663 -20.44 -27.77 19.93
CA ARG A 663 -19.99 -26.85 20.98
C ARG A 663 -18.83 -26.02 20.46
N VAL A 664 -19.00 -24.70 20.48
CA VAL A 664 -18.00 -23.75 19.98
C VAL A 664 -17.48 -22.93 21.15
N ALA A 665 -16.17 -22.95 21.36
CA ALA A 665 -15.53 -22.29 22.49
C ALA A 665 -15.69 -20.75 22.46
N ALA A 666 -15.43 -20.09 23.57
CA ALA A 666 -15.39 -18.63 23.63
C ALA A 666 -14.38 -18.07 22.60
N ARG A 667 -14.73 -16.93 21.98
CA ARG A 667 -13.89 -16.22 21.00
C ARG A 667 -13.34 -17.12 19.89
N SER A 668 -14.20 -17.95 19.31
CA SER A 668 -13.77 -18.94 18.31
C SER A 668 -14.72 -19.05 17.12
N VAL A 669 -14.20 -19.63 16.04
CA VAL A 669 -14.92 -19.96 14.81
C VAL A 669 -14.79 -21.45 14.57
N THR A 670 -15.88 -22.10 14.17
CA THR A 670 -15.87 -23.49 13.69
C THR A 670 -16.59 -23.54 12.34
N ILE A 671 -15.97 -24.20 11.37
CA ILE A 671 -16.42 -24.31 9.99
C ILE A 671 -16.73 -25.77 9.71
N LEU A 672 -17.95 -26.06 9.30
CA LEU A 672 -18.38 -27.37 8.85
C LEU A 672 -18.68 -27.35 7.36
N GLU A 673 -18.49 -28.50 6.73
CA GLU A 673 -18.85 -28.73 5.34
C GLU A 673 -19.86 -29.89 5.26
N SER A 674 -20.84 -29.76 4.39
CA SER A 674 -21.84 -30.79 4.13
C SER A 674 -21.20 -31.94 3.33
N SER A 675 -21.41 -33.18 3.78
CA SER A 675 -20.81 -34.40 3.20
C SER A 675 -21.42 -34.82 1.87
#